data_AF-A0A4Q2UPQ2-F1
#
_entry.id   AF-A0A4Q2UPQ2-F1
#
_cell.length_a   1.000
_cell.length_b   1.000
_cell.length_c   1.000
_cell.angle_alpha   90.00
_cell.angle_beta   90.00
_cell.angle_gamma   90.00
#
_symmetry.space_group_name_H-M   'P 1'
#
loop_
_entity.id
_entity.type
_entity.pdbx_description
1 polymer ?
#
loop_
_entity_poly.entity_id
_entity_poly.type
_entity_poly.pdbx_seq_one_letter_code
_entity_poly.pdbx_strand_id
1 'polypeptide(L)'
;MTIKSLFILFFCLSATGASWSQQLSPAQQAELEHLSREAQAELTKALAPGHMARLFDEQIQEARKSGTTPAQIKALESAKTDALRQLRANRQEAARQNTQADSEPAPTDTPDKAGVNSVGALKNRLTHPVPVIYDEQEGRYSHIPRAFRVYAEAKLTPEKWVAFMHQQYGVTLREKGRFGTKQTPVLQYEQLHKSYVVRLARYSITLDNTGYVNRASGTLFALTAPDPGPATTQTLLLALRRATQQPTLPLLTDPLPSQRPPAYAQAEAPMWVPTNLEPTAKQTVLTRPFTVTTPGQVVRWYLDAQTGRVVASENRLFDCTPPAPRKAVRRMVSTFHSGRKAVTLEPVYYNNKPSFYLADSSETPAVVVLSPENETSAQHTDTSLTDAKLRVRGDFDALYGLRRAATYFKTMGINSFDDAGTTIRATAFDRVNASYSPSTKQFYFGMYEGKPLLTLLVAGHEFTHGVSDHYTDFVARGEPGALHESIADMLGRAIEQQVMGGNWVILDEVVPNGLRSMSDPKTLKHPDTYGETFWANPGNLKVDEGGVHINAGIGNRWFYLLVNGGKGQNDLKHSYDIQTTIPIHELTKLVLTTLPKLGPTSGYDDFCRETIATAEGQYGECSKRTHTIKQAWYAVGVLDDPPVPCSGWSFDMVASNGTEQQVTRFYFRGDSAVAVTRTPDGILKSFARRSSPTMTAVVQNTDGVNVTELPKSITPVVKQAVEETLPALEVAMSAELEKARTERNTLGTSPERRATLDKGIPVMEKFLRDLKQGRAKAQKTLDTLQQGEVPVSAMTFWETRQVRRNFDKQHIKAYQKYENKYEASKYVMQNGIYWWSTTRIPLRMSDLMIMIPYSPVTQMRNGLDHWLRGFPLDYLGMFKIKNIREHVPVNFDALFSTAPVFQ
;
A
#
# COMPACT_ATOMS: atom_id res chain seq x y z
N MET A 1 -32.43 2.52 -26.09
CA MET A 1 -31.10 2.97 -26.55
C MET A 1 -30.17 1.78 -26.43
N THR A 2 -29.74 1.19 -27.54
CA THR A 2 -28.83 0.03 -27.53
C THR A 2 -27.40 0.51 -27.30
N ILE A 3 -26.60 -0.29 -26.58
CA ILE A 3 -25.20 -0.02 -26.21
C ILE A 3 -24.34 0.40 -27.42
N LYS A 4 -24.67 -0.09 -28.63
CA LYS A 4 -24.07 0.30 -29.91
C LYS A 4 -24.25 1.79 -30.28
N SER A 5 -25.38 2.42 -29.96
CA SER A 5 -25.65 3.82 -30.32
C SER A 5 -24.95 4.83 -29.41
N LEU A 6 -24.65 4.45 -28.15
CA LEU A 6 -23.79 5.25 -27.27
C LEU A 6 -22.30 5.14 -27.66
N PHE A 7 -21.90 3.99 -28.21
CA PHE A 7 -20.55 3.74 -28.71
C PHE A 7 -20.19 4.66 -29.89
N ILE A 8 -21.12 4.84 -30.83
CA ILE A 8 -20.94 5.71 -32.00
C ILE A 8 -20.86 7.20 -31.58
N LEU A 9 -21.64 7.61 -30.58
CA LEU A 9 -21.60 8.99 -30.08
C LEU A 9 -20.25 9.35 -29.42
N PHE A 10 -19.64 8.38 -28.72
CA PHE A 10 -18.33 8.56 -28.09
C PHE A 10 -17.18 8.48 -29.10
N PHE A 11 -17.31 7.62 -30.11
CA PHE A 11 -16.33 7.53 -31.19
C PHE A 11 -16.37 8.75 -32.12
N CYS A 12 -17.55 9.33 -32.38
CA CYS A 12 -17.68 10.59 -33.12
C CYS A 12 -17.06 11.78 -32.36
N LEU A 13 -17.11 11.80 -31.02
CA LEU A 13 -16.45 12.82 -30.20
C LEU A 13 -14.92 12.67 -30.16
N SER A 14 -14.39 11.46 -30.37
CA SER A 14 -12.95 11.21 -30.55
C SER A 14 -12.48 11.31 -32.01
N ALA A 15 -13.40 11.25 -32.98
CA ALA A 15 -13.11 11.27 -34.42
C ALA A 15 -13.37 12.61 -35.10
N THR A 16 -13.86 13.64 -34.39
CA THR A 16 -13.89 15.03 -34.89
C THR A 16 -12.56 15.75 -34.66
N GLY A 17 -11.44 15.02 -34.67
CA GLY A 17 -10.09 15.57 -34.79
C GLY A 17 -9.81 16.12 -36.19
N ALA A 18 -10.69 16.97 -36.73
CA ALA A 18 -10.43 17.77 -37.92
C ALA A 18 -11.47 18.89 -38.05
N SER A 19 -11.16 20.07 -37.51
CA SER A 19 -11.58 21.34 -38.12
C SER A 19 -10.69 22.48 -37.61
N TRP A 20 -9.58 22.59 -38.32
CA TRP A 20 -8.76 23.76 -38.62
C TRP A 20 -9.36 25.12 -38.28
N SER A 21 -8.56 25.93 -37.59
CA SER A 21 -8.66 27.39 -37.57
C SER A 21 -7.70 28.03 -38.58
N GLN A 22 -7.77 27.60 -39.84
CA GLN A 22 -7.15 28.30 -40.96
C GLN A 22 -8.13 28.27 -42.13
N GLN A 23 -8.31 29.41 -42.80
CA GLN A 23 -9.07 29.49 -44.04
C GLN A 23 -8.55 28.42 -45.00
N LEU A 24 -9.46 27.54 -45.45
CA LEU A 24 -9.16 26.57 -46.50
C LEU A 24 -8.72 27.35 -47.74
N SER A 25 -7.60 26.94 -48.33
CA SER A 25 -7.27 27.38 -49.69
C SER A 25 -8.38 26.93 -50.66
N PRO A 26 -8.59 27.61 -51.81
CA PRO A 26 -9.59 27.22 -52.80
C PRO A 26 -9.52 25.74 -53.22
N ALA A 27 -8.32 25.14 -53.20
CA ALA A 27 -8.11 23.72 -53.49
C ALA A 27 -8.68 22.79 -52.40
N GLN A 28 -8.48 23.13 -51.13
CA GLN A 28 -8.99 22.34 -50.00
C GLN A 28 -10.51 22.45 -49.86
N GLN A 29 -11.09 23.58 -50.29
CA GLN A 29 -12.54 23.76 -50.34
C GLN A 29 -13.16 22.93 -51.48
N ALA A 30 -12.52 22.88 -52.64
CA ALA A 30 -12.93 22.01 -53.75
C ALA A 30 -12.85 20.51 -53.40
N GLU A 31 -11.84 20.11 -52.61
CA GLU A 31 -11.66 18.73 -52.14
C GLU A 31 -12.69 18.33 -51.09
N LEU A 32 -13.03 19.23 -50.16
CA LEU A 32 -14.11 19.02 -49.19
C LEU A 32 -15.48 18.90 -49.87
N GLU A 33 -15.73 19.71 -50.89
CA GLU A 33 -16.94 19.60 -51.71
C GLU A 33 -16.99 18.30 -52.52
N HIS A 34 -15.84 17.81 -52.99
CA HIS A 34 -15.75 16.51 -53.67
C HIS A 34 -16.07 15.36 -52.70
N LEU A 35 -15.46 15.34 -51.52
CA LEU A 35 -15.69 14.32 -50.49
C LEU A 35 -17.13 14.35 -49.97
N SER A 36 -17.72 15.55 -49.85
CA SER A 36 -19.14 15.72 -49.49
C SER A 36 -20.07 15.14 -50.57
N ARG A 37 -19.77 15.37 -51.86
CA ARG A 37 -20.51 14.78 -52.98
C ARG A 37 -20.40 13.25 -53.01
N GLU A 38 -19.23 12.68 -52.71
CA GLU A 38 -19.03 11.23 -52.61
C GLU A 38 -19.79 10.62 -51.41
N ALA A 39 -19.75 11.26 -50.25
CA ALA A 39 -20.50 10.83 -49.06
C ALA A 39 -22.01 10.88 -49.30
N GLN A 40 -22.50 11.92 -49.98
CA GLN A 40 -23.91 12.03 -50.38
C GLN A 40 -24.30 10.91 -51.36
N ALA A 41 -23.41 10.54 -52.30
CA ALA A 41 -23.64 9.47 -53.26
C ALA A 41 -23.68 8.08 -52.61
N GLU A 42 -22.82 7.80 -51.63
CA GLU A 42 -22.83 6.55 -50.87
C GLU A 42 -24.03 6.45 -49.92
N LEU A 43 -24.43 7.56 -49.29
CA LEU A 43 -25.66 7.62 -48.51
C LEU A 43 -26.90 7.37 -49.39
N THR A 44 -26.88 7.86 -50.64
CA THR A 44 -27.93 7.63 -51.65
C THR A 44 -27.99 6.15 -52.09
N LYS A 45 -26.85 5.46 -52.17
CA LYS A 45 -26.80 4.00 -52.42
C LYS A 45 -27.33 3.20 -51.23
N ALA A 46 -26.95 3.55 -50.00
CA ALA A 46 -27.40 2.87 -48.78
C ALA A 46 -28.92 2.98 -48.55
N LEU A 47 -29.50 4.11 -48.97
CA LEU A 47 -30.94 4.38 -48.91
C LEU A 47 -31.70 3.91 -50.17
N ALA A 48 -31.04 3.19 -51.09
CA ALA A 48 -31.72 2.65 -52.25
C ALA A 48 -32.73 1.56 -51.84
N PRO A 49 -33.98 1.59 -52.34
CA PRO A 49 -35.01 0.61 -51.98
C PRO A 49 -34.59 -0.85 -52.18
N GLY A 50 -33.73 -1.13 -53.17
CA GLY A 50 -33.18 -2.47 -53.41
C GLY A 50 -32.19 -2.94 -52.35
N HIS A 51 -31.42 -2.04 -51.74
CA HIS A 51 -30.47 -2.36 -50.67
C HIS A 51 -31.21 -2.62 -49.34
N MET A 52 -32.16 -1.73 -48.99
CA MET A 52 -33.00 -1.89 -47.81
C MET A 52 -33.91 -3.14 -47.88
N ALA A 53 -34.43 -3.48 -49.07
CA ALA A 53 -35.20 -4.71 -49.25
C ALA A 53 -34.37 -5.96 -48.93
N ARG A 54 -33.10 -5.97 -49.35
CA ARG A 54 -32.17 -7.08 -49.13
C ARG A 54 -31.85 -7.28 -47.65
N LEU A 55 -31.63 -6.19 -46.90
CA LEU A 55 -31.39 -6.25 -45.45
C LEU A 55 -32.59 -6.80 -44.67
N PHE A 56 -33.82 -6.42 -45.04
CA PHE A 56 -35.02 -7.01 -44.44
C PHE A 56 -35.20 -8.48 -44.80
N ASP A 57 -34.87 -8.89 -46.03
CA ASP A 57 -34.92 -10.30 -46.45
C ASP A 57 -33.92 -11.18 -45.70
N GLU A 58 -32.72 -10.67 -45.45
CA GLU A 58 -31.70 -11.34 -44.63
C GLU A 58 -32.18 -11.50 -43.17
N GLN A 59 -32.77 -10.46 -42.58
CA GLN A 59 -33.34 -10.54 -41.23
C GLN A 59 -34.53 -11.50 -41.12
N ILE A 60 -35.39 -11.55 -42.15
CA ILE A 60 -36.51 -12.50 -42.20
C ILE A 60 -36.00 -13.94 -42.36
N GLN A 61 -34.95 -14.17 -43.14
CA GLN A 61 -34.31 -15.49 -43.25
C GLN A 61 -33.64 -15.93 -41.94
N GLU A 62 -32.94 -15.02 -41.26
CA GLU A 62 -32.32 -15.28 -39.96
C GLU A 62 -33.38 -15.63 -38.90
N ALA A 63 -34.48 -14.87 -38.86
CA ALA A 63 -35.59 -15.11 -37.95
C ALA A 63 -36.30 -16.45 -38.21
N ARG A 64 -36.40 -16.88 -39.47
CA ARG A 64 -36.91 -18.21 -39.85
C ARG A 64 -36.01 -19.35 -39.37
N LYS A 65 -34.69 -19.13 -39.29
CA LYS A 65 -33.72 -20.15 -38.80
C LYS A 65 -33.66 -20.25 -37.27
N SER A 66 -34.02 -19.20 -36.54
CA SER A 66 -33.92 -19.14 -35.08
C SER A 66 -35.17 -19.64 -34.33
N GLY A 67 -36.14 -20.25 -35.03
CA GLY A 67 -37.37 -20.80 -34.42
C GLY A 67 -38.41 -19.74 -34.04
N THR A 68 -38.35 -18.56 -34.65
CA THR A 68 -39.25 -17.43 -34.38
C THR A 68 -40.69 -17.73 -34.85
N THR A 69 -41.70 -17.27 -34.11
CA THR A 69 -43.10 -17.62 -34.39
C THR A 69 -43.62 -17.03 -35.72
N PRO A 70 -44.56 -17.70 -36.42
CA PRO A 70 -45.12 -17.20 -37.68
C PRO A 70 -45.72 -15.79 -37.61
N ALA A 71 -46.26 -15.40 -36.45
CA ALA A 71 -46.83 -14.07 -36.24
C ALA A 71 -45.74 -12.97 -36.24
N GLN A 72 -44.57 -13.26 -35.69
CA GLN A 72 -43.43 -12.33 -35.65
C GLN A 72 -42.76 -12.20 -37.02
N ILE A 73 -42.70 -13.29 -37.80
CA ILE A 73 -42.24 -13.25 -39.20
C ILE A 73 -43.18 -12.39 -40.05
N LYS A 74 -44.50 -12.56 -39.89
CA LYS A 74 -45.51 -11.74 -40.59
C LYS A 74 -45.42 -10.25 -40.22
N ALA A 75 -45.09 -9.93 -38.96
CA ALA A 75 -44.86 -8.55 -38.54
C ALA A 75 -43.60 -7.94 -39.20
N LEU A 76 -42.52 -8.70 -39.35
CA LEU A 76 -41.32 -8.27 -40.08
C LEU A 76 -41.56 -8.07 -41.57
N GLU A 77 -42.35 -8.95 -42.20
CA GLU A 77 -42.77 -8.81 -43.61
C GLU A 77 -43.66 -7.57 -43.83
N SER A 78 -44.55 -7.27 -42.87
CA SER A 78 -45.34 -6.03 -42.87
C SER A 78 -44.45 -4.80 -42.71
N ALA A 79 -43.50 -4.82 -41.77
CA ALA A 79 -42.56 -3.73 -41.54
C ALA A 79 -41.68 -3.44 -42.76
N LYS A 80 -41.20 -4.49 -43.47
CA LYS A 80 -40.50 -4.36 -44.76
C LYS A 80 -41.36 -3.63 -45.78
N THR A 81 -42.63 -4.03 -45.90
CA THR A 81 -43.56 -3.48 -46.90
C THR A 81 -43.86 -2.00 -46.63
N ASP A 82 -44.08 -1.63 -45.37
CA ASP A 82 -44.35 -0.25 -44.98
C ASP A 82 -43.11 0.65 -45.11
N ALA A 83 -41.93 0.15 -44.75
CA ALA A 83 -40.66 0.88 -44.92
C ALA A 83 -40.37 1.16 -46.40
N LEU A 84 -40.56 0.18 -47.30
CA LEU A 84 -40.39 0.36 -48.75
C LEU A 84 -41.45 1.29 -49.35
N ARG A 85 -42.67 1.31 -48.81
CA ARG A 85 -43.73 2.25 -49.22
C ARG A 85 -43.36 3.69 -48.85
N GLN A 86 -42.90 3.93 -47.62
CA GLN A 86 -42.47 5.26 -47.16
C GLN A 86 -41.26 5.78 -47.94
N LEU A 87 -40.28 4.92 -48.22
CA LEU A 87 -39.10 5.30 -49.01
C LEU A 87 -39.45 5.71 -50.45
N ARG A 88 -40.44 5.05 -51.08
CA ARG A 88 -40.93 5.43 -52.40
C ARG A 88 -41.70 6.75 -52.38
N ALA A 89 -42.51 6.99 -51.35
CA ALA A 89 -43.25 8.25 -51.17
C ALA A 89 -42.30 9.45 -50.98
N ASN A 90 -41.30 9.32 -50.08
CA ASN A 90 -40.32 10.38 -49.82
C ASN A 90 -39.51 10.75 -51.07
N ARG A 91 -39.25 9.78 -51.96
CA ARG A 91 -38.51 10.01 -53.19
C ARG A 91 -39.34 10.72 -54.27
N GLN A 92 -40.66 10.50 -54.29
CA GLN A 92 -41.59 11.26 -55.15
C GLN A 92 -41.77 12.69 -54.67
N GLU A 93 -41.63 12.94 -53.37
CA GLU A 93 -41.72 14.28 -52.76
C GLU A 93 -40.43 15.09 -52.97
N ALA A 94 -39.26 14.48 -52.79
CA ALA A 94 -37.97 15.12 -53.10
C ALA A 94 -37.81 15.48 -54.59
N ALA A 95 -38.43 14.72 -55.50
CA ALA A 95 -38.43 15.04 -56.93
C ALA A 95 -39.30 16.26 -57.29
N ARG A 96 -40.23 16.68 -56.41
CA ARG A 96 -41.07 17.88 -56.62
C ARG A 96 -40.39 19.17 -56.15
N GLN A 97 -39.47 19.07 -55.19
CA GLN A 97 -38.81 20.22 -54.55
C GLN A 97 -37.62 20.76 -55.35
N ASN A 98 -37.05 19.95 -56.24
CA ASN A 98 -35.82 20.27 -56.99
C ASN A 98 -36.03 21.12 -58.25
N THR A 99 -37.21 21.72 -58.45
CA THR A 99 -37.56 22.51 -59.65
C THR A 99 -37.68 24.02 -59.40
N GLN A 100 -37.34 24.54 -58.20
CA GLN A 100 -37.76 25.90 -57.83
C GLN A 100 -36.77 26.78 -57.04
N ALA A 101 -35.45 26.48 -57.01
CA ALA A 101 -34.50 27.30 -56.24
C ALA A 101 -33.18 27.57 -56.99
N ASP A 102 -33.24 28.42 -58.01
CA ASP A 102 -32.10 29.16 -58.57
C ASP A 102 -32.45 30.66 -58.53
N SER A 103 -32.04 31.39 -57.48
CA SER A 103 -31.72 32.84 -57.52
C SER A 103 -31.44 33.45 -56.13
N GLU A 104 -30.20 33.93 -55.96
CA GLU A 104 -29.83 35.20 -55.29
C GLU A 104 -29.70 35.31 -53.73
N PRO A 105 -28.96 36.33 -53.19
CA PRO A 105 -27.70 36.10 -52.48
C PRO A 105 -27.67 36.58 -51.01
N ALA A 106 -26.52 36.36 -50.36
CA ALA A 106 -26.25 36.51 -48.92
C ALA A 106 -26.29 37.94 -48.35
N PRO A 107 -26.68 38.09 -47.07
CA PRO A 107 -26.28 39.23 -46.25
C PRO A 107 -25.27 38.86 -45.14
N THR A 108 -24.32 39.76 -45.01
CA THR A 108 -23.36 40.00 -43.93
C THR A 108 -24.04 40.29 -42.59
N ASP A 109 -23.58 39.64 -41.51
CA ASP A 109 -23.16 40.29 -40.25
C ASP A 109 -22.86 39.25 -39.14
N THR A 110 -21.72 39.43 -38.49
CA THR A 110 -21.23 38.66 -37.34
C THR A 110 -22.03 38.93 -36.06
N PRO A 111 -22.23 37.90 -35.21
CA PRO A 111 -21.86 38.06 -33.80
C PRO A 111 -21.11 36.86 -33.17
N ASP A 112 -19.96 37.18 -32.61
CA ASP A 112 -19.25 36.61 -31.45
C ASP A 112 -19.39 35.14 -31.03
N LYS A 113 -18.33 34.40 -31.40
CA LYS A 113 -17.46 33.51 -30.60
C LYS A 113 -17.96 33.06 -29.20
N ALA A 114 -18.25 31.76 -29.09
CA ALA A 114 -18.03 30.97 -27.88
C ALA A 114 -17.75 29.49 -28.22
N GLY A 115 -16.56 29.21 -28.76
CA GLY A 115 -16.05 27.86 -29.02
C GLY A 115 -14.89 27.52 -28.08
N VAL A 116 -15.12 26.60 -27.14
CA VAL A 116 -14.11 26.15 -26.17
C VAL A 116 -13.12 25.22 -26.87
N ASN A 117 -11.91 25.73 -27.09
CA ASN A 117 -10.77 25.10 -27.76
C ASN A 117 -10.26 23.88 -26.98
N SER A 118 -10.39 22.65 -27.51
CA SER A 118 -10.10 21.38 -26.82
C SER A 118 -8.61 21.02 -26.68
N VAL A 119 -7.69 21.69 -27.40
CA VAL A 119 -6.24 21.55 -27.21
C VAL A 119 -5.66 22.68 -26.34
N GLY A 120 -6.21 23.89 -26.46
CA GLY A 120 -5.96 24.99 -25.51
C GLY A 120 -6.52 24.70 -24.11
N ALA A 121 -7.63 23.95 -24.06
CA ALA A 121 -8.17 23.34 -22.87
C ALA A 121 -7.15 22.45 -22.17
N LEU A 122 -6.53 21.46 -22.84
CA LEU A 122 -5.51 20.62 -22.19
C LEU A 122 -4.30 21.42 -21.68
N LYS A 123 -3.88 22.46 -22.42
CA LYS A 123 -2.73 23.32 -22.05
C LYS A 123 -2.98 24.22 -20.84
N ASN A 124 -4.22 24.68 -20.63
CA ASN A 124 -4.61 25.47 -19.44
C ASN A 124 -5.19 24.60 -18.29
N ARG A 125 -5.50 23.31 -18.51
CA ARG A 125 -6.25 22.45 -17.58
C ARG A 125 -5.40 21.49 -16.72
N LEU A 126 -4.09 21.68 -16.62
CA LEU A 126 -3.21 20.86 -15.76
C LEU A 126 -2.17 21.68 -14.97
N THR A 127 -2.47 22.95 -14.65
CA THR A 127 -1.61 23.79 -13.81
C THR A 127 -1.98 23.76 -12.33
N HIS A 128 -2.93 22.90 -11.94
CA HIS A 128 -3.18 22.68 -10.52
C HIS A 128 -2.09 21.75 -10.00
N PRO A 129 -1.32 22.15 -8.97
CA PRO A 129 -0.37 21.24 -8.36
C PRO A 129 -1.12 19.97 -7.99
N VAL A 130 -0.62 18.83 -8.45
CA VAL A 130 -1.05 17.53 -7.92
C VAL A 130 -0.91 17.69 -6.41
N PRO A 131 -2.00 17.58 -5.62
CA PRO A 131 -1.89 17.68 -4.17
C PRO A 131 -0.81 16.70 -3.74
N VAL A 132 0.06 17.10 -2.80
CA VAL A 132 1.02 16.17 -2.21
C VAL A 132 0.19 14.98 -1.76
N ILE A 133 0.34 13.85 -2.46
CA ILE A 133 -0.31 12.62 -2.07
C ILE A 133 0.56 12.09 -0.96
N TYR A 134 -0.04 11.85 0.20
CA TYR A 134 0.64 11.24 1.32
C TYR A 134 -0.36 10.42 2.12
N ASP A 135 0.11 9.30 2.66
CA ASP A 135 -0.60 8.61 3.73
C ASP A 135 -0.07 9.15 5.05
N GLU A 136 -0.97 9.55 5.94
CA GLU A 136 -0.63 9.93 7.31
C GLU A 136 -1.00 8.80 8.27
N GLN A 137 -0.20 8.64 9.32
CA GLN A 137 -0.57 7.82 10.46
C GLN A 137 -0.81 8.74 11.64
N GLU A 138 -1.99 8.62 12.24
CA GLU A 138 -2.38 9.43 13.38
C GLU A 138 -1.34 9.36 14.51
N GLY A 139 -1.11 10.51 15.15
CA GLY A 139 -0.17 10.64 16.24
C GLY A 139 -0.63 9.90 17.48
N ARG A 140 0.30 9.20 18.15
CA ARG A 140 -0.02 8.48 19.41
C ARG A 140 -0.36 9.42 20.58
N TYR A 141 0.15 10.65 20.54
CA TYR A 141 0.11 11.59 21.68
C TYR A 141 -0.41 12.97 21.33
N SER A 142 -0.69 13.22 20.05
CA SER A 142 -1.27 14.47 19.57
C SER A 142 -1.98 14.21 18.24
N HIS A 143 -2.80 15.16 17.80
CA HIS A 143 -3.41 15.13 16.46
C HIS A 143 -2.39 15.31 15.33
N ILE A 144 -1.12 15.57 15.65
CA ILE A 144 -0.05 15.71 14.66
C ILE A 144 0.38 14.30 14.24
N PRO A 145 0.37 13.95 12.95
CA PRO A 145 0.71 12.61 12.50
C PRO A 145 2.10 12.17 12.97
N ARG A 146 2.20 10.91 13.40
CA ARG A 146 3.48 10.30 13.79
C ARG A 146 4.29 9.82 12.60
N ALA A 147 3.65 9.64 11.44
CA ALA A 147 4.33 9.22 10.23
C ALA A 147 3.62 9.71 8.98
N PHE A 148 4.40 9.91 7.93
CA PHE A 148 3.95 10.18 6.58
C PHE A 148 4.66 9.24 5.61
N ARG A 149 3.89 8.73 4.64
CA ARG A 149 4.43 8.19 3.39
C ARG A 149 4.17 9.22 2.31
N VAL A 150 5.23 9.79 1.76
CA VAL A 150 5.14 10.80 0.71
C VAL A 150 5.42 10.11 -0.62
N TYR A 151 4.49 10.20 -1.56
CA TYR A 151 4.68 9.60 -2.88
C TYR A 151 5.71 10.40 -3.69
N ALA A 152 6.53 9.72 -4.49
CA ALA A 152 7.71 10.29 -5.16
C ALA A 152 7.36 11.48 -6.07
N GLU A 153 6.13 11.51 -6.59
CA GLU A 153 5.57 12.54 -7.45
C GLU A 153 5.38 13.88 -6.72
N ALA A 154 5.34 13.88 -5.38
CA ALA A 154 5.21 15.11 -4.59
C ALA A 154 6.43 16.04 -4.65
N LYS A 155 7.61 15.52 -5.05
CA LYS A 155 8.89 16.27 -5.16
C LYS A 155 9.14 17.20 -3.96
N LEU A 156 8.84 16.71 -2.76
CA LEU A 156 8.88 17.48 -1.52
C LEU A 156 10.32 17.54 -1.01
N THR A 157 10.95 18.72 -0.97
CA THR A 157 12.32 18.88 -0.45
C THR A 157 12.31 18.99 1.08
N PRO A 158 13.45 18.80 1.77
CA PRO A 158 13.55 19.03 3.22
C PRO A 158 13.08 20.41 3.68
N GLU A 159 13.35 21.46 2.90
CA GLU A 159 12.96 22.83 3.22
C GLU A 159 11.44 22.99 3.11
N LYS A 160 10.86 22.45 2.03
CA LYS A 160 9.41 22.43 1.83
C LYS A 160 8.69 21.55 2.85
N TRP A 161 9.34 20.49 3.34
CA TRP A 161 8.82 19.63 4.42
C TRP A 161 8.60 20.42 5.71
N VAL A 162 9.58 21.23 6.12
CA VAL A 162 9.46 22.06 7.34
C VAL A 162 8.33 23.08 7.17
N ALA A 163 8.24 23.73 6.02
CA ALA A 163 7.14 24.66 5.72
C ALA A 163 5.77 23.97 5.72
N PHE A 164 5.68 22.77 5.13
CA PHE A 164 4.46 21.95 5.11
C PHE A 164 4.00 21.60 6.53
N MET A 165 4.90 21.10 7.39
CA MET A 165 4.56 20.74 8.77
C MET A 165 4.10 21.95 9.58
N HIS A 166 4.71 23.12 9.35
CA HIS A 166 4.28 24.36 9.99
C HIS A 166 2.89 24.79 9.53
N GLN A 167 2.64 24.79 8.22
CA GLN A 167 1.37 25.24 7.65
C GLN A 167 0.20 24.31 8.01
N GLN A 168 0.40 23.00 8.00
CA GLN A 168 -0.66 22.02 8.25
C GLN A 168 -0.91 21.77 9.73
N TYR A 169 0.15 21.73 10.53
CA TYR A 169 0.07 21.25 11.93
C TYR A 169 0.55 22.28 12.96
N GLY A 170 0.94 23.47 12.53
CA GLY A 170 1.40 24.53 13.44
C GLY A 170 2.72 24.20 14.16
N VAL A 171 3.47 23.18 13.71
CA VAL A 171 4.73 22.77 14.36
C VAL A 171 5.93 23.46 13.72
N THR A 172 6.86 23.91 14.56
CA THR A 172 8.15 24.45 14.09
C THR A 172 9.22 23.39 14.29
N LEU A 173 9.98 23.10 13.23
CA LEU A 173 11.03 22.09 13.25
C LEU A 173 12.40 22.72 12.98
N ARG A 174 13.42 22.23 13.70
CA ARG A 174 14.82 22.58 13.46
C ARG A 174 15.62 21.32 13.19
N GLU A 175 16.41 21.33 12.11
CA GLU A 175 17.30 20.21 11.79
C GLU A 175 18.36 20.05 12.90
N LYS A 176 18.46 18.84 13.42
CA LYS A 176 19.38 18.45 14.50
C LYS A 176 20.58 17.66 14.00
N GLY A 177 20.44 16.94 12.88
CA GLY A 177 21.54 16.17 12.30
C GLY A 177 21.12 15.32 11.10
N ARG A 178 22.12 14.80 10.39
CA ARG A 178 21.96 13.93 9.22
C ARG A 178 22.66 12.59 9.46
N PHE A 179 21.99 11.50 9.12
CA PHE A 179 22.44 10.13 9.30
C PHE A 179 22.10 9.28 8.06
N GLY A 180 22.62 8.06 7.95
CA GLY A 180 22.30 7.13 6.86
C GLY A 180 23.34 7.05 5.75
N THR A 181 23.05 6.24 4.72
CA THR A 181 23.94 6.02 3.57
C THR A 181 23.73 7.12 2.51
N LYS A 182 24.66 7.27 1.56
CA LYS A 182 24.50 8.22 0.44
C LYS A 182 23.22 7.98 -0.39
N GLN A 183 22.66 6.77 -0.37
CA GLN A 183 21.50 6.38 -1.18
C GLN A 183 20.16 6.63 -0.46
N THR A 184 20.16 6.63 0.88
CA THR A 184 18.97 6.90 1.71
C THR A 184 19.36 7.76 2.91
N PRO A 185 19.62 9.05 2.70
CA PRO A 185 19.95 9.95 3.80
C PRO A 185 18.71 10.22 4.66
N VAL A 186 18.92 10.28 5.97
CA VAL A 186 17.91 10.55 6.99
C VAL A 186 18.26 11.87 7.68
N LEU A 187 17.34 12.83 7.65
CA LEU A 187 17.48 14.09 8.36
C LEU A 187 16.62 14.02 9.63
N GLN A 188 17.22 14.34 10.75
CA GLN A 188 16.55 14.39 12.04
C GLN A 188 16.26 15.84 12.43
N TYR A 189 15.08 16.06 12.97
CA TYR A 189 14.55 17.32 13.45
C TYR A 189 14.18 17.22 14.92
N GLU A 190 14.29 18.35 15.60
CA GLU A 190 13.66 18.60 16.89
C GLU A 190 12.55 19.64 16.75
N GLN A 191 11.55 19.55 17.62
CA GLN A 191 10.46 20.51 17.64
C GLN A 191 10.83 21.72 18.50
N LEU A 192 10.46 22.90 18.01
CA LEU A 192 10.51 24.15 18.75
C LEU A 192 9.09 24.64 19.03
N HIS A 193 8.86 25.14 20.24
CA HIS A 193 7.67 25.93 20.58
C HIS A 193 8.12 27.22 21.24
N LYS A 194 7.75 28.37 20.65
CA LYS A 194 8.22 29.70 21.09
C LYS A 194 9.75 29.76 21.26
N SER A 195 10.49 29.22 20.29
CA SER A 195 11.97 29.15 20.25
C SER A 195 12.64 28.21 21.25
N TYR A 196 11.89 27.57 22.16
CA TYR A 196 12.43 26.57 23.07
C TYR A 196 12.21 25.15 22.55
N VAL A 197 13.19 24.27 22.80
CA VAL A 197 13.12 22.86 22.40
C VAL A 197 11.99 22.16 23.16
N VAL A 198 11.25 21.29 22.48
CA VAL A 198 10.28 20.39 23.12
C VAL A 198 10.96 19.05 23.42
N ARG A 199 11.09 18.71 24.70
CA ARG A 199 11.65 17.43 25.15
C ARG A 199 10.74 16.29 24.69
N LEU A 200 11.37 15.15 24.36
CA LEU A 200 10.76 13.94 23.78
C LEU A 200 10.32 14.11 22.31
N ALA A 201 10.29 15.33 21.77
CA ALA A 201 9.97 15.55 20.38
C ALA A 201 11.18 15.20 19.50
N ARG A 202 11.00 14.22 18.62
CA ARG A 202 12.02 13.81 17.65
C ARG A 202 11.30 13.41 16.39
N TYR A 203 11.68 14.03 15.28
CA TYR A 203 11.05 13.76 13.99
C TYR A 203 12.13 13.54 12.95
N SER A 204 11.94 12.58 12.05
CA SER A 204 12.93 12.26 11.03
C SER A 204 12.27 12.18 9.67
N ILE A 205 12.99 12.58 8.62
CA ILE A 205 12.60 12.35 7.23
C ILE A 205 13.67 11.49 6.54
N THR A 206 13.22 10.59 5.68
CA THR A 206 14.07 9.80 4.80
C THR A 206 13.93 10.33 3.39
N LEU A 207 15.07 10.60 2.75
CA LEU A 207 15.10 11.03 1.35
C LEU A 207 15.29 9.82 0.44
N ASP A 208 14.71 9.91 -0.75
CA ASP A 208 15.04 9.02 -1.86
C ASP A 208 16.39 9.39 -2.50
N ASN A 209 16.79 8.61 -3.50
CA ASN A 209 18.03 8.80 -4.25
C ASN A 209 18.05 10.08 -5.12
N THR A 210 16.92 10.79 -5.25
CA THR A 210 16.80 12.07 -5.95
C THR A 210 16.80 13.27 -4.99
N GLY A 211 16.83 13.03 -3.68
CA GLY A 211 16.88 14.05 -2.64
C GLY A 211 15.51 14.56 -2.19
N TYR A 212 14.41 13.90 -2.59
CA TYR A 212 13.06 14.24 -2.15
C TYR A 212 12.62 13.38 -0.96
N VAL A 213 11.75 13.95 -0.12
CA VAL A 213 11.16 13.27 1.02
C VAL A 213 10.27 12.14 0.55
N ASN A 214 10.61 10.93 0.98
CA ASN A 214 9.85 9.71 0.70
C ASN A 214 9.07 9.26 1.95
N ARG A 215 9.68 9.40 3.13
CA ARG A 215 9.04 9.07 4.41
C ARG A 215 9.36 10.10 5.46
N ALA A 216 8.46 10.28 6.40
CA ALA A 216 8.72 11.01 7.62
C ALA A 216 8.11 10.27 8.81
N SER A 217 8.76 10.31 9.97
CA SER A 217 8.22 9.67 11.17
C SER A 217 8.84 10.21 12.44
N GLY A 218 8.08 10.20 13.53
CA GLY A 218 8.57 10.54 14.85
C GLY A 218 7.46 10.92 15.80
N THR A 219 7.83 11.63 16.86
CA THR A 219 6.91 12.14 17.87
C THR A 219 7.00 13.66 17.90
N LEU A 220 5.85 14.30 17.75
CA LEU A 220 5.64 15.74 17.89
C LEU A 220 4.43 15.97 18.81
N PHE A 221 4.43 17.11 19.48
CA PHE A 221 3.41 17.45 20.47
C PHE A 221 2.66 18.70 20.04
N ALA A 222 1.34 18.72 20.27
CA ALA A 222 0.55 19.92 20.06
C ALA A 222 0.67 20.80 21.30
N LEU A 223 1.37 21.92 21.20
CA LEU A 223 1.53 22.88 22.29
C LEU A 223 0.74 24.15 22.00
N THR A 224 -0.13 24.53 22.92
CA THR A 224 -0.89 25.79 22.88
C THR A 224 -0.54 26.72 24.04
N ALA A 225 0.26 26.25 25.01
CA ALA A 225 0.64 27.03 26.18
C ALA A 225 1.42 28.29 25.78
N PRO A 226 1.10 29.47 26.36
CA PRO A 226 1.88 30.68 26.16
C PRO A 226 3.24 30.54 26.84
N ASP A 227 4.27 31.24 26.30
CA ASP A 227 5.57 31.35 26.97
C ASP A 227 5.39 32.23 28.21
N PRO A 228 5.56 31.66 29.42
CA PRO A 228 5.26 32.38 30.64
C PRO A 228 6.47 33.23 31.10
N GLY A 229 7.63 33.13 30.42
CA GLY A 229 8.87 33.84 30.75
C GLY A 229 9.65 33.16 31.90
N PRO A 230 10.99 33.04 31.80
CA PRO A 230 11.78 32.33 32.81
C PRO A 230 12.08 33.18 34.05
N ALA A 231 11.93 32.60 35.24
CA ALA A 231 12.48 33.13 36.47
C ALA A 231 14.02 33.15 36.44
N THR A 232 14.64 33.94 37.32
CA THR A 232 16.10 34.02 37.38
C THR A 232 16.70 32.68 37.80
N THR A 233 17.87 32.33 37.22
CA THR A 233 18.60 31.10 37.57
C THR A 233 18.82 30.97 39.08
N GLN A 234 19.04 32.08 39.78
CA GLN A 234 19.22 32.12 41.23
C GLN A 234 17.96 31.72 42.01
N THR A 235 16.78 32.17 41.57
CA THR A 235 15.49 31.82 42.19
C THR A 235 15.23 30.32 42.05
N LEU A 236 15.48 29.79 40.85
CA LEU A 236 15.29 28.37 40.56
C LEU A 236 16.34 27.49 41.25
N LEU A 237 17.57 27.97 41.45
CA LEU A 237 18.59 27.29 42.25
C LEU A 237 18.17 27.15 43.72
N LEU A 238 17.52 28.17 44.30
CA LEU A 238 16.97 28.07 45.66
C LEU A 238 15.87 27.00 45.75
N ALA A 239 14.99 26.93 44.74
CA ALA A 239 13.98 25.88 44.65
C ALA A 239 14.62 24.48 44.50
N LEU A 240 15.66 24.36 43.67
CA LEU A 240 16.42 23.13 43.47
C LEU A 240 17.11 22.66 44.76
N ARG A 241 17.71 23.57 45.54
CA ARG A 241 18.32 23.26 46.84
C ARG A 241 17.32 22.66 47.82
N ARG A 242 16.10 23.21 47.85
CA ARG A 242 15.00 22.67 48.67
C ARG A 242 14.57 21.29 48.16
N ALA A 243 14.38 21.15 46.85
CA ALA A 243 13.94 19.89 46.24
C ALA A 243 14.96 18.75 46.42
N THR A 244 16.26 19.06 46.37
CA THR A 244 17.35 18.08 46.52
C THR A 244 17.82 17.90 47.96
N GLN A 245 17.27 18.67 48.91
CA GLN A 245 17.72 18.73 50.32
C GLN A 245 19.21 19.09 50.47
N GLN A 246 19.75 19.88 49.55
CA GLN A 246 21.15 20.32 49.54
C GLN A 246 21.21 21.85 49.69
N PRO A 247 21.17 22.40 50.91
CA PRO A 247 21.05 23.85 51.13
C PRO A 247 22.25 24.66 50.62
N THR A 248 23.42 24.02 50.48
CA THR A 248 24.67 24.64 50.06
C THR A 248 25.04 24.35 48.60
N LEU A 249 24.17 23.71 47.81
CA LEU A 249 24.47 23.27 46.43
C LEU A 249 24.98 24.45 45.55
N PRO A 250 26.26 24.48 45.17
CA PRO A 250 26.82 25.54 44.33
C PRO A 250 26.33 25.42 42.89
N LEU A 251 26.12 26.57 42.24
CA LEU A 251 25.91 26.64 40.79
C LEU A 251 27.27 26.76 40.10
N LEU A 252 27.56 25.84 39.19
CA LEU A 252 28.77 25.86 38.40
C LEU A 252 28.54 26.73 37.15
N THR A 253 29.28 27.82 37.04
CA THR A 253 29.20 28.78 35.91
C THR A 253 30.38 28.69 34.95
N ASP A 254 31.45 27.98 35.32
CA ASP A 254 32.76 27.89 34.62
C ASP A 254 33.21 26.42 34.44
N PRO A 255 34.17 26.10 33.53
CA PRO A 255 34.64 24.73 33.33
C PRO A 255 35.26 24.12 34.60
N LEU A 256 35.02 22.81 34.77
CA LEU A 256 35.35 22.06 35.99
C LEU A 256 36.82 22.27 36.43
N PRO A 257 37.08 22.62 37.70
CA PRO A 257 38.44 22.61 38.23
C PRO A 257 39.04 21.19 38.20
N SER A 258 40.37 21.11 38.15
CA SER A 258 41.14 19.86 38.05
C SER A 258 40.98 18.89 39.23
N GLN A 259 40.34 19.32 40.32
CA GLN A 259 39.89 18.46 41.42
C GLN A 259 38.37 18.31 41.37
N ARG A 260 37.86 17.06 41.47
CA ARG A 260 36.41 16.79 41.52
C ARG A 260 35.78 17.63 42.64
N PRO A 261 34.92 18.62 42.33
CA PRO A 261 34.25 19.38 43.37
C PRO A 261 33.25 18.48 44.13
N PRO A 262 32.90 18.82 45.38
CA PRO A 262 31.70 18.28 46.03
C PRO A 262 30.46 18.62 45.19
N ALA A 263 29.32 18.03 45.55
CA ALA A 263 28.09 18.11 44.76
C ALA A 263 27.80 19.50 44.20
N TYR A 264 27.46 19.61 42.90
CA TYR A 264 27.26 20.88 42.20
C TYR A 264 26.10 20.80 41.21
N ALA A 265 25.49 21.95 40.89
CA ALA A 265 24.44 22.08 39.88
C ALA A 265 24.93 22.85 38.66
N GLN A 266 24.53 22.44 37.46
CA GLN A 266 24.76 23.14 36.21
C GLN A 266 23.42 23.44 35.54
N ALA A 267 23.13 24.71 35.27
CA ALA A 267 21.90 25.13 34.59
C ALA A 267 21.98 24.87 33.08
N GLU A 268 20.89 24.38 32.49
CA GLU A 268 20.75 24.15 31.05
C GLU A 268 19.73 25.11 30.42
N ALA A 269 19.73 25.22 29.08
CA ALA A 269 18.77 26.06 28.36
C ALA A 269 17.31 25.67 28.67
N PRO A 270 16.37 26.64 28.75
CA PRO A 270 14.98 26.33 29.00
C PRO A 270 14.39 25.46 27.88
N MET A 271 13.49 24.56 28.25
CA MET A 271 12.84 23.64 27.31
C MET A 271 11.45 23.23 27.78
N TRP A 272 10.57 22.96 26.84
CA TRP A 272 9.23 22.43 27.12
C TRP A 272 9.33 20.95 27.47
N VAL A 273 8.77 20.57 28.62
CA VAL A 273 8.86 19.20 29.14
C VAL A 273 7.46 18.71 29.50
N PRO A 274 7.01 17.58 28.92
CA PRO A 274 5.83 16.88 29.40
C PRO A 274 6.02 16.52 30.88
N THR A 275 4.99 16.72 31.70
CA THR A 275 5.07 16.43 33.13
C THR A 275 5.55 14.98 33.36
N ASN A 276 6.46 14.76 34.31
CA ASN A 276 7.11 13.46 34.57
C ASN A 276 7.87 12.83 33.39
N LEU A 277 8.16 13.58 32.31
CA LEU A 277 8.70 13.04 31.06
C LEU A 277 7.81 11.97 30.41
N GLU A 278 6.50 12.03 30.68
CA GLU A 278 5.51 11.12 30.08
C GLU A 278 4.96 11.74 28.79
N PRO A 279 5.11 11.07 27.62
CA PRO A 279 4.56 11.56 26.36
C PRO A 279 3.03 11.78 26.39
N THR A 280 2.31 11.08 27.27
CA THR A 280 0.85 11.16 27.46
C THR A 280 0.41 12.25 28.43
N ALA A 281 1.34 12.99 29.04
CA ALA A 281 1.00 13.99 30.03
C ALA A 281 0.11 15.08 29.41
N LYS A 282 -1.02 15.38 30.09
CA LYS A 282 -1.97 16.41 29.65
C LYS A 282 -1.37 17.82 29.60
N GLN A 283 -0.26 18.04 30.31
CA GLN A 283 0.38 19.34 30.45
C GLN A 283 1.88 19.25 30.15
N THR A 284 2.29 20.06 29.17
CA THR A 284 3.69 20.35 28.87
C THR A 284 4.04 21.71 29.47
N VAL A 285 5.10 21.75 30.29
CA VAL A 285 5.48 22.93 31.07
C VAL A 285 6.81 23.45 30.54
N LEU A 286 6.98 24.77 30.46
CA LEU A 286 8.29 25.35 30.18
C LEU A 286 9.15 25.16 31.43
N THR A 287 10.29 24.50 31.27
CA THR A 287 11.18 24.17 32.39
C THR A 287 12.57 24.76 32.20
N ARG A 288 13.26 24.98 33.32
CA ARG A 288 14.70 25.21 33.40
C ARG A 288 15.36 23.96 33.96
N PRO A 289 16.09 23.17 33.15
CA PRO A 289 16.79 22.01 33.65
C PRO A 289 18.05 22.39 34.44
N PHE A 290 18.35 21.61 35.47
CA PHE A 290 19.61 21.65 36.22
C PHE A 290 20.18 20.24 36.31
N THR A 291 21.39 20.02 35.82
CA THR A 291 22.13 18.79 36.07
C THR A 291 22.85 18.90 37.41
N VAL A 292 22.45 18.09 38.38
CA VAL A 292 23.05 17.99 39.71
C VAL A 292 23.97 16.77 39.73
N THR A 293 25.25 17.02 39.93
CA THR A 293 26.27 15.97 40.06
C THR A 293 26.65 15.85 41.52
N THR A 294 26.60 14.64 42.06
CA THR A 294 27.06 14.29 43.42
C THR A 294 28.02 13.09 43.32
N PRO A 295 28.78 12.74 44.38
CA PRO A 295 29.53 11.49 44.39
C PRO A 295 28.60 10.27 44.19
N GLY A 296 28.63 9.66 43.01
CA GLY A 296 27.85 8.45 42.69
C GLY A 296 26.45 8.67 42.11
N GLN A 297 26.03 9.91 41.83
CA GLN A 297 24.79 10.20 41.09
C GLN A 297 24.93 11.45 40.22
N VAL A 298 24.38 11.42 39.02
CA VAL A 298 24.18 12.59 38.17
C VAL A 298 22.71 12.61 37.81
N VAL A 299 21.95 13.57 38.33
CA VAL A 299 20.51 13.66 38.11
C VAL A 299 20.20 15.00 37.48
N ARG A 300 19.47 15.00 36.37
CA ARG A 300 18.95 16.21 35.76
C ARG A 300 17.54 16.47 36.30
N TRP A 301 17.36 17.63 36.90
CA TRP A 301 16.09 18.10 37.46
C TRP A 301 15.45 19.12 36.52
N TYR A 302 14.18 18.94 36.19
CA TYR A 302 13.41 19.87 35.38
C TYR A 302 12.51 20.68 36.30
N LEU A 303 12.83 21.95 36.49
CA LEU A 303 12.05 22.85 37.32
C LEU A 303 11.15 23.69 36.42
N ASP A 304 9.88 23.84 36.79
CA ASP A 304 8.98 24.82 36.19
C ASP A 304 9.67 26.18 36.16
N ALA A 305 9.74 26.77 34.96
CA ALA A 305 10.56 27.94 34.71
C ALA A 305 10.05 29.18 35.47
N GLN A 306 8.79 29.22 35.91
CA GLN A 306 8.24 30.30 36.70
C GLN A 306 8.21 29.99 38.19
N THR A 307 7.66 28.84 38.55
CA THR A 307 7.32 28.52 39.94
C THR A 307 8.46 27.82 40.69
N GLY A 308 9.43 27.25 39.95
CA GLY A 308 10.48 26.43 40.52
C GLY A 308 10.02 25.06 41.01
N ARG A 309 8.74 24.70 40.83
CA ARG A 309 8.23 23.37 41.15
C ARG A 309 8.93 22.31 40.30
N VAL A 310 9.29 21.18 40.88
CA VAL A 310 9.84 20.06 40.11
C VAL A 310 8.76 19.51 39.19
N VAL A 311 9.03 19.53 37.88
CA VAL A 311 8.17 18.99 36.82
C VAL A 311 8.55 17.56 36.48
N ALA A 312 9.84 17.24 36.50
CA ALA A 312 10.38 15.91 36.30
C ALA A 312 11.84 15.83 36.79
N SER A 313 12.39 14.63 36.86
CA SER A 313 13.84 14.42 36.95
C SER A 313 14.23 13.19 36.12
N GLU A 314 15.43 13.19 35.54
CA GLU A 314 16.01 12.03 34.87
C GLU A 314 17.38 11.72 35.48
N ASN A 315 17.61 10.46 35.86
CA ASN A 315 18.95 10.02 36.24
C ASN A 315 19.81 9.94 34.96
N ARG A 316 20.94 10.63 34.98
CA ARG A 316 21.92 10.71 33.90
C ARG A 316 23.10 9.76 34.13
N LEU A 317 23.18 9.16 35.31
CA LEU A 317 24.16 8.15 35.65
C LEU A 317 23.60 6.77 35.26
N PHE A 318 24.12 6.21 34.16
CA PHE A 318 23.84 4.82 33.75
C PHE A 318 24.84 3.83 34.38
N ASP A 319 25.31 4.08 35.60
CA ASP A 319 26.03 3.06 36.35
C ASP A 319 25.00 2.14 37.02
N CYS A 320 24.63 1.07 36.32
CA CYS A 320 24.61 -0.19 37.05
C CYS A 320 26.06 -0.38 37.51
N THR A 321 26.34 -0.24 38.81
CA THR A 321 27.58 -0.81 39.33
C THR A 321 27.33 -2.32 39.35
N PRO A 322 27.84 -3.13 38.40
CA PRO A 322 28.03 -4.53 38.71
C PRO A 322 28.89 -4.58 39.98
N PRO A 323 28.72 -5.58 40.87
CA PRO A 323 29.70 -5.78 41.92
C PRO A 323 31.09 -5.74 41.27
N ALA A 324 32.01 -4.95 41.86
CA ALA A 324 33.31 -4.59 41.27
C ALA A 324 33.90 -5.74 40.43
N PRO A 325 34.42 -5.48 39.21
CA PRO A 325 34.73 -6.52 38.23
C PRO A 325 35.63 -7.59 38.84
N ARG A 326 35.01 -8.67 39.31
CA ARG A 326 35.68 -9.93 39.53
C ARG A 326 35.72 -10.57 38.17
N LYS A 327 36.93 -10.84 37.67
CA LYS A 327 37.16 -11.36 36.32
C LYS A 327 36.23 -12.54 36.08
N ALA A 328 35.22 -12.34 35.23
CA ALA A 328 34.21 -13.35 34.95
C ALA A 328 34.90 -14.64 34.48
N VAL A 329 34.41 -15.78 34.98
CA VAL A 329 35.16 -17.02 34.90
C VAL A 329 34.49 -17.94 33.88
N ARG A 330 35.20 -18.23 32.78
CA ARG A 330 34.73 -19.18 31.78
C ARG A 330 34.89 -20.61 32.30
N ARG A 331 33.80 -21.39 32.24
CA ARG A 331 33.74 -22.78 32.72
C ARG A 331 32.97 -23.66 31.75
N MET A 332 33.37 -24.92 31.65
CA MET A 332 32.63 -25.93 30.90
C MET A 332 31.57 -26.54 31.82
N VAL A 333 30.30 -26.41 31.44
CA VAL A 333 29.16 -27.01 32.13
C VAL A 333 28.45 -27.99 31.21
N SER A 334 27.81 -29.00 31.80
CA SER A 334 26.93 -29.89 31.07
C SER A 334 25.52 -29.30 31.09
N THR A 335 25.07 -28.79 29.96
CA THR A 335 23.68 -28.38 29.73
C THR A 335 22.79 -29.61 29.53
N PHE A 336 21.47 -29.46 29.63
CA PHE A 336 20.54 -30.56 29.38
C PHE A 336 20.44 -30.87 27.88
N HIS A 337 20.25 -29.85 27.04
CA HIS A 337 19.97 -30.01 25.61
C HIS A 337 21.19 -29.84 24.71
N SER A 338 22.13 -28.98 25.14
CA SER A 338 23.25 -28.53 24.30
C SER A 338 24.58 -29.28 24.59
N GLY A 339 24.56 -30.31 25.43
CA GLY A 339 25.75 -31.05 25.86
C GLY A 339 26.73 -30.19 26.67
N ARG A 340 28.05 -30.46 26.55
CA ARG A 340 29.08 -29.67 27.23
C ARG A 340 29.29 -28.33 26.54
N LYS A 341 28.91 -27.23 27.19
CA LYS A 341 29.08 -25.86 26.69
C LYS A 341 29.92 -25.01 27.63
N ALA A 342 30.63 -24.04 27.05
CA ALA A 342 31.31 -23.02 27.83
C ALA A 342 30.30 -21.94 28.23
N VAL A 343 30.19 -21.67 29.52
CA VAL A 343 29.44 -20.53 30.07
C VAL A 343 30.38 -19.65 30.87
N THR A 344 30.03 -18.37 31.00
CA THR A 344 30.72 -17.44 31.90
C THR A 344 29.91 -17.30 33.18
N LEU A 345 30.59 -17.34 34.32
CA LEU A 345 29.99 -17.22 35.64
C LEU A 345 30.66 -16.11 36.46
N GLU A 346 29.92 -15.49 37.37
CA GLU A 346 30.44 -14.47 38.27
C GLU A 346 30.81 -15.08 39.65
N PRO A 347 32.09 -15.06 40.05
CA PRO A 347 32.50 -15.61 41.34
C PRO A 347 32.17 -14.65 42.48
N VAL A 348 31.54 -15.16 43.53
CA VAL A 348 31.23 -14.44 44.77
C VAL A 348 31.80 -15.13 46.01
N TYR A 349 31.95 -14.37 47.09
CA TYR A 349 32.31 -14.92 48.40
C TYR A 349 31.18 -14.60 49.35
N TYR A 350 30.64 -15.62 50.01
CA TYR A 350 29.56 -15.46 50.98
C TYR A 350 29.92 -16.23 52.25
N ASN A 351 29.84 -15.58 53.41
CA ASN A 351 30.31 -16.13 54.69
C ASN A 351 31.71 -16.78 54.60
N ASN A 352 32.65 -16.10 53.92
CA ASN A 352 34.01 -16.59 53.63
C ASN A 352 34.10 -17.91 52.85
N LYS A 353 33.02 -18.38 52.21
CA LYS A 353 33.03 -19.53 51.30
C LYS A 353 32.98 -19.08 49.85
N PRO A 354 33.73 -19.73 48.94
CA PRO A 354 33.62 -19.46 47.51
C PRO A 354 32.23 -19.87 47.01
N SER A 355 31.63 -19.05 46.17
CA SER A 355 30.31 -19.24 45.57
C SER A 355 30.28 -18.62 44.17
N PHE A 356 29.21 -18.80 43.41
CA PHE A 356 29.01 -18.11 42.13
C PHE A 356 27.56 -17.67 41.95
N TYR A 357 27.38 -16.63 41.16
CA TYR A 357 26.10 -16.31 40.52
C TYR A 357 26.02 -16.95 39.15
N LEU A 358 24.83 -17.43 38.78
CA LEU A 358 24.50 -17.81 37.41
C LEU A 358 24.31 -16.54 36.55
N ALA A 359 25.39 -15.81 36.36
CA ALA A 359 25.42 -14.56 35.64
C ALA A 359 26.60 -14.54 34.65
N ASP A 360 26.32 -14.11 33.43
CA ASP A 360 27.31 -13.83 32.40
C ASP A 360 27.30 -12.33 32.10
N SER A 361 28.28 -11.60 32.64
CA SER A 361 28.56 -10.19 32.34
C SER A 361 29.80 -9.99 31.47
N SER A 362 30.28 -11.05 30.79
CA SER A 362 31.46 -10.93 29.92
C SER A 362 31.26 -9.99 28.74
N GLU A 363 30.01 -9.72 28.39
CA GLU A 363 29.62 -8.73 27.40
C GLU A 363 28.24 -8.13 27.75
N THR A 364 27.94 -6.95 27.21
CA THR A 364 26.61 -6.32 27.30
C THR A 364 25.71 -6.81 26.14
N PRO A 365 24.42 -7.14 26.42
CA PRO A 365 23.79 -7.19 27.74
C PRO A 365 24.27 -8.36 28.60
N ALA A 366 24.26 -8.19 29.92
CA ALA A 366 24.47 -9.29 30.85
C ALA A 366 23.28 -10.26 30.82
N VAL A 367 23.53 -11.54 31.09
CA VAL A 367 22.49 -12.58 31.24
C VAL A 367 22.55 -13.12 32.65
N VAL A 368 21.42 -13.14 33.37
CA VAL A 368 21.35 -13.54 34.78
C VAL A 368 20.20 -14.51 34.99
N VAL A 369 20.49 -15.67 35.57
CA VAL A 369 19.49 -16.63 36.07
C VAL A 369 19.25 -16.36 37.56
N LEU A 370 18.00 -16.10 37.91
CA LEU A 370 17.57 -15.72 39.26
C LEU A 370 17.06 -16.93 40.04
N SER A 371 17.12 -16.83 41.37
CA SER A 371 16.43 -17.78 42.23
C SER A 371 14.91 -17.54 42.17
N PRO A 372 14.08 -18.60 42.04
CA PRO A 372 12.62 -18.49 42.12
C PRO A 372 12.10 -17.90 43.43
N GLU A 373 12.87 -18.01 44.52
CA GLU A 373 12.41 -17.67 45.87
C GLU A 373 12.53 -16.17 46.20
N ASN A 374 13.55 -15.48 45.67
CA ASN A 374 13.90 -14.12 46.09
C ASN A 374 14.22 -13.14 44.95
N GLU A 375 14.09 -13.53 43.67
CA GLU A 375 14.39 -12.70 42.48
C GLU A 375 15.79 -12.06 42.42
N THR A 376 16.70 -12.49 43.29
CA THR A 376 18.12 -12.15 43.27
C THR A 376 18.89 -13.23 42.51
N SER A 377 20.09 -12.89 42.02
CA SER A 377 20.96 -13.82 41.29
C SER A 377 21.18 -15.09 42.12
N ALA A 378 20.85 -16.25 41.55
CA ALA A 378 20.92 -17.52 42.27
C ALA A 378 22.36 -17.77 42.74
N GLN A 379 22.56 -17.81 44.06
CA GLN A 379 23.86 -18.03 44.67
C GLN A 379 24.07 -19.53 44.85
N HIS A 380 25.20 -20.03 44.36
CA HIS A 380 25.54 -21.45 44.47
C HIS A 380 26.89 -21.63 45.16
N THR A 381 26.89 -22.45 46.20
CA THR A 381 28.10 -22.79 46.98
C THR A 381 28.89 -23.95 46.37
N ASP A 382 28.30 -24.72 45.44
CA ASP A 382 28.97 -25.84 44.76
C ASP A 382 29.78 -25.35 43.54
N THR A 383 31.02 -24.93 43.78
CA THR A 383 31.93 -24.46 42.73
C THR A 383 32.43 -25.57 41.79
N SER A 384 32.07 -26.84 42.00
CA SER A 384 32.40 -27.93 41.08
C SER A 384 31.62 -27.87 39.77
N LEU A 385 30.46 -27.17 39.77
CA LEU A 385 29.53 -27.09 38.63
C LEU A 385 29.06 -28.47 38.14
N THR A 386 29.09 -29.47 39.03
CA THR A 386 28.60 -30.83 38.77
C THR A 386 27.20 -31.06 39.33
N ASP A 387 26.62 -30.06 40.01
CA ASP A 387 25.27 -30.11 40.54
C ASP A 387 24.25 -30.50 39.45
N ALA A 388 23.75 -31.73 39.57
CA ALA A 388 22.75 -32.27 38.66
C ALA A 388 21.45 -31.45 38.68
N LYS A 389 21.14 -30.74 39.77
CA LYS A 389 19.90 -29.97 39.89
C LYS A 389 19.86 -28.78 38.93
N LEU A 390 20.97 -28.04 38.80
CA LEU A 390 21.07 -26.90 37.87
C LEU A 390 20.98 -27.35 36.41
N ARG A 391 21.54 -28.53 36.11
CA ARG A 391 21.42 -29.14 34.79
C ARG A 391 19.99 -29.61 34.52
N VAL A 392 19.38 -30.36 35.45
CA VAL A 392 18.05 -30.97 35.27
C VAL A 392 16.95 -29.91 35.19
N ARG A 393 17.06 -28.83 35.99
CA ARG A 393 16.12 -27.70 35.94
C ARG A 393 16.29 -26.82 34.70
N GLY A 394 17.44 -26.91 34.01
CA GLY A 394 17.73 -26.15 32.79
C GLY A 394 18.36 -24.78 33.00
N ASP A 395 18.94 -24.50 34.19
CA ASP A 395 19.56 -23.20 34.48
C ASP A 395 20.75 -22.90 33.54
N PHE A 396 21.54 -23.92 33.21
CA PHE A 396 22.65 -23.76 32.26
C PHE A 396 22.16 -23.61 30.82
N ASP A 397 21.05 -24.23 30.45
CA ASP A 397 20.40 -24.03 29.15
C ASP A 397 19.85 -22.60 29.03
N ALA A 398 19.25 -22.06 30.11
CA ALA A 398 18.80 -20.67 30.15
C ALA A 398 19.95 -19.68 29.95
N LEU A 399 21.04 -19.85 30.72
CA LEU A 399 22.22 -18.98 30.62
C LEU A 399 22.86 -19.05 29.23
N TYR A 400 23.02 -20.25 28.68
CA TYR A 400 23.62 -20.46 27.35
C TYR A 400 22.70 -19.97 26.22
N GLY A 401 21.43 -20.38 26.22
CA GLY A 401 20.46 -20.10 25.17
C GLY A 401 20.17 -18.61 25.03
N LEU A 402 19.89 -17.91 26.14
CA LEU A 402 19.62 -16.48 26.12
C LEU A 402 20.87 -15.66 25.76
N ARG A 403 22.07 -16.10 26.16
CA ARG A 403 23.33 -15.51 25.68
C ARG A 403 23.46 -15.66 24.16
N ARG A 404 23.19 -16.85 23.61
CA ARG A 404 23.24 -17.07 22.15
C ARG A 404 22.21 -16.23 21.40
N ALA A 405 20.99 -16.13 21.91
CA ALA A 405 19.96 -15.26 21.34
C ALA A 405 20.41 -13.79 21.35
N ALA A 406 20.88 -13.28 22.50
CA ALA A 406 21.38 -11.92 22.62
C ALA A 406 22.56 -11.63 21.67
N THR A 407 23.54 -12.54 21.57
CA THR A 407 24.64 -12.42 20.62
C THR A 407 24.12 -12.38 19.18
N TYR A 408 23.17 -13.24 18.83
CA TYR A 408 22.58 -13.28 17.50
C TYR A 408 21.90 -11.95 17.13
N PHE A 409 21.01 -11.44 17.98
CA PHE A 409 20.35 -10.15 17.75
C PHE A 409 21.34 -8.98 17.69
N LYS A 410 22.40 -9.02 18.50
CA LYS A 410 23.50 -8.04 18.44
C LYS A 410 24.22 -8.05 17.09
N THR A 411 24.42 -9.22 16.47
CA THR A 411 24.96 -9.28 15.09
C THR A 411 24.01 -8.69 14.04
N MET A 412 22.71 -8.64 14.35
CA MET A 412 21.68 -7.99 13.53
C MET A 412 21.52 -6.49 13.83
N GLY A 413 22.29 -5.95 14.78
CA GLY A 413 22.28 -4.54 15.16
C GLY A 413 21.30 -4.17 16.27
N ILE A 414 20.75 -5.16 16.98
CA ILE A 414 19.79 -4.97 18.09
C ILE A 414 20.48 -5.29 19.41
N ASN A 415 20.57 -4.31 20.32
CA ASN A 415 21.26 -4.46 21.60
C ASN A 415 20.32 -4.92 22.73
N SER A 416 20.30 -6.22 23.03
CA SER A 416 19.31 -6.86 23.93
C SER A 416 17.90 -6.93 23.34
N PHE A 417 16.92 -7.40 24.11
CA PHE A 417 15.54 -7.54 23.63
C PHE A 417 14.83 -6.19 23.41
N ASP A 418 15.35 -5.10 23.97
CA ASP A 418 14.74 -3.76 23.92
C ASP A 418 15.62 -2.71 23.23
N ASP A 419 16.66 -3.16 22.51
CA ASP A 419 17.65 -2.30 21.83
C ASP A 419 18.35 -1.27 22.75
N ALA A 420 18.28 -1.46 24.07
CA ALA A 420 18.84 -0.56 25.08
C ALA A 420 19.97 -1.20 25.90
N GLY A 421 20.32 -2.46 25.61
CA GLY A 421 21.34 -3.20 26.35
C GLY A 421 20.85 -3.67 27.72
N THR A 422 19.53 -3.75 27.94
CA THR A 422 18.95 -4.18 29.22
C THR A 422 19.43 -5.58 29.60
N THR A 423 19.74 -5.76 30.89
CA THR A 423 20.16 -7.06 31.43
C THR A 423 19.04 -8.08 31.25
N ILE A 424 19.40 -9.23 30.69
CA ILE A 424 18.49 -10.34 30.43
C ILE A 424 18.34 -11.14 31.72
N ARG A 425 17.13 -11.19 32.26
CA ARG A 425 16.80 -11.91 33.51
C ARG A 425 15.99 -13.15 33.18
N ALA A 426 16.37 -14.29 33.73
CA ALA A 426 15.66 -15.56 33.55
C ALA A 426 15.31 -16.19 34.91
N THR A 427 14.12 -16.79 35.05
CA THR A 427 13.70 -17.42 36.31
C THR A 427 12.96 -18.72 36.06
N ALA A 428 13.35 -19.77 36.77
CA ALA A 428 12.64 -21.04 36.73
C ALA A 428 11.28 -20.91 37.45
N PHE A 429 10.25 -21.56 36.93
CA PHE A 429 8.93 -21.64 37.58
C PHE A 429 8.37 -23.07 37.55
N ASP A 430 7.24 -23.30 38.24
CA ASP A 430 6.59 -24.60 38.33
C ASP A 430 5.39 -24.72 37.36
N ARG A 431 5.62 -24.36 36.08
CA ARG A 431 4.63 -24.47 35.00
C ARG A 431 5.22 -25.22 33.83
N VAL A 432 4.39 -25.96 33.10
CA VAL A 432 4.76 -26.59 31.83
C VAL A 432 4.71 -25.52 30.73
N ASN A 433 5.61 -24.53 30.80
CA ASN A 433 5.74 -23.50 29.78
C ASN A 433 7.16 -22.87 29.74
N ALA A 434 7.41 -22.04 28.73
CA ALA A 434 8.40 -20.96 28.77
C ALA A 434 7.68 -19.66 28.38
N SER A 435 8.19 -18.51 28.82
CA SER A 435 7.54 -17.23 28.49
C SER A 435 8.46 -16.03 28.69
N TYR A 436 8.39 -15.04 27.82
CA TYR A 436 8.76 -13.66 28.13
C TYR A 436 7.57 -12.89 28.74
N SER A 437 7.83 -12.11 29.79
CA SER A 437 6.84 -11.21 30.38
C SER A 437 7.16 -9.75 30.06
N PRO A 438 6.34 -9.04 29.27
CA PRO A 438 6.55 -7.62 29.01
C PRO A 438 6.45 -6.75 30.27
N SER A 439 5.61 -7.12 31.25
CA SER A 439 5.43 -6.35 32.49
C SER A 439 6.67 -6.39 33.39
N THR A 440 7.31 -7.55 33.52
CA THR A 440 8.52 -7.69 34.35
C THR A 440 9.81 -7.59 33.53
N LYS A 441 9.71 -7.53 32.20
CA LYS A 441 10.83 -7.60 31.24
C LYS A 441 11.78 -8.76 31.54
N GLN A 442 11.19 -9.94 31.79
CA GLN A 442 11.88 -11.12 32.31
C GLN A 442 11.44 -12.38 31.57
N PHE A 443 12.38 -13.31 31.42
CA PHE A 443 12.19 -14.63 30.85
C PHE A 443 11.88 -15.64 31.96
N TYR A 444 10.95 -16.55 31.69
CA TYR A 444 10.59 -17.63 32.59
C TYR A 444 10.66 -18.97 31.87
N PHE A 445 11.02 -20.00 32.60
CA PHE A 445 11.12 -21.35 32.05
C PHE A 445 10.72 -22.41 33.06
N GLY A 446 10.06 -23.45 32.58
CA GLY A 446 9.71 -24.61 33.37
C GLY A 446 10.08 -25.91 32.66
N MET A 447 9.35 -26.97 32.96
CA MET A 447 9.70 -28.32 32.54
C MET A 447 8.49 -29.09 31.99
N TYR A 448 8.75 -30.01 31.08
CA TYR A 448 7.82 -31.00 30.54
C TYR A 448 8.39 -32.39 30.81
N GLU A 449 7.68 -33.22 31.58
CA GLU A 449 8.07 -34.60 31.90
C GLU A 449 9.55 -34.75 32.35
N GLY A 450 10.02 -33.83 33.19
CA GLY A 450 11.39 -33.84 33.72
C GLY A 450 12.48 -33.33 32.76
N LYS A 451 12.08 -32.77 31.60
CA LYS A 451 12.97 -32.08 30.66
C LYS A 451 12.70 -30.57 30.72
N PRO A 452 13.73 -29.70 30.77
CA PRO A 452 13.53 -28.25 30.71
C PRO A 452 13.00 -27.82 29.35
N LEU A 453 12.06 -26.87 29.33
CA LEU A 453 11.43 -26.38 28.09
C LEU A 453 12.28 -25.34 27.35
N LEU A 454 13.18 -24.64 28.05
CA LEU A 454 14.01 -23.58 27.48
C LEU A 454 15.21 -24.15 26.71
N THR A 455 14.93 -24.78 25.57
CA THR A 455 15.92 -25.22 24.60
C THR A 455 16.52 -24.00 23.88
N LEU A 456 17.52 -24.19 23.01
CA LEU A 456 18.09 -23.05 22.26
C LEU A 456 17.04 -22.39 21.36
N LEU A 457 16.21 -23.20 20.70
CA LEU A 457 15.11 -22.70 19.89
C LEU A 457 14.12 -21.90 20.74
N VAL A 458 13.68 -22.45 21.87
CA VAL A 458 12.70 -21.79 22.74
C VAL A 458 13.30 -20.53 23.35
N ALA A 459 14.57 -20.54 23.77
CA ALA A 459 15.24 -19.33 24.23
C ALA A 459 15.25 -18.22 23.17
N GLY A 460 15.47 -18.57 21.89
CA GLY A 460 15.37 -17.63 20.78
C GLY A 460 13.93 -17.16 20.51
N HIS A 461 12.95 -18.05 20.62
CA HIS A 461 11.52 -17.74 20.50
C HIS A 461 11.09 -16.75 21.58
N GLU A 462 11.35 -17.05 22.86
CA GLU A 462 11.01 -16.14 23.96
C GLU A 462 11.73 -14.80 23.85
N PHE A 463 13.02 -14.81 23.48
CA PHE A 463 13.78 -13.57 23.26
C PHE A 463 13.15 -12.70 22.16
N THR A 464 12.61 -13.35 21.14
CA THR A 464 11.95 -12.66 20.03
C THR A 464 10.66 -11.98 20.48
N HIS A 465 9.89 -12.55 21.42
CA HIS A 465 8.76 -11.83 22.01
C HIS A 465 9.18 -10.49 22.61
N GLY A 466 10.30 -10.46 23.35
CA GLY A 466 10.83 -9.20 23.88
C GLY A 466 11.19 -8.18 22.80
N VAL A 467 11.79 -8.64 21.69
CA VAL A 467 12.13 -7.81 20.52
C VAL A 467 10.87 -7.30 19.81
N SER A 468 9.90 -8.16 19.58
CA SER A 468 8.64 -7.81 18.92
C SER A 468 7.78 -6.88 19.77
N ASP A 469 7.75 -7.06 21.09
CA ASP A 469 7.08 -6.14 22.03
C ASP A 469 7.73 -4.74 22.01
N HIS A 470 9.06 -4.68 21.92
CA HIS A 470 9.77 -3.39 21.82
C HIS A 470 9.41 -2.61 20.54
N TYR A 471 9.36 -3.29 19.38
CA TYR A 471 9.17 -2.63 18.09
C TYR A 471 7.70 -2.45 17.69
N THR A 472 6.83 -3.41 18.00
CA THR A 472 5.47 -3.47 17.47
C THR A 472 4.39 -3.49 18.56
N ASP A 473 4.67 -4.12 19.71
CA ASP A 473 3.71 -4.29 20.83
C ASP A 473 2.43 -4.99 20.36
N PHE A 474 2.58 -6.21 19.81
CA PHE A 474 1.46 -6.94 19.22
C PHE A 474 0.39 -7.27 20.26
N VAL A 475 -0.87 -7.15 19.85
CA VAL A 475 -1.98 -7.70 20.59
C VAL A 475 -1.87 -9.23 20.54
N ALA A 476 -1.62 -9.88 21.69
CA ALA A 476 -1.41 -11.32 21.81
C ALA A 476 -2.71 -12.16 21.69
N ARG A 477 -3.52 -11.90 20.67
CA ARG A 477 -4.78 -12.61 20.38
C ARG A 477 -5.18 -12.44 18.91
N GLY A 478 -5.94 -13.40 18.39
CA GLY A 478 -6.36 -13.45 17.01
C GLY A 478 -5.19 -13.44 16.03
N GLU A 479 -5.37 -12.81 14.87
CA GLU A 479 -4.34 -12.79 13.82
C GLU A 479 -3.06 -12.01 14.20
N PRO A 480 -3.12 -10.88 14.93
CA PRO A 480 -1.90 -10.21 15.41
C PRO A 480 -1.08 -11.09 16.35
N GLY A 481 -1.74 -11.84 17.23
CA GLY A 481 -1.08 -12.83 18.10
C GLY A 481 -0.47 -13.96 17.29
N ALA A 482 -1.16 -14.46 16.26
CA ALA A 482 -0.62 -15.49 15.39
C ALA A 482 0.62 -15.04 14.61
N LEU A 483 0.64 -13.78 14.14
CA LEU A 483 1.81 -13.18 13.53
C LEU A 483 2.96 -13.04 14.55
N HIS A 484 2.66 -12.64 15.78
CA HIS A 484 3.65 -12.54 16.85
C HIS A 484 4.32 -13.90 17.12
N GLU A 485 3.53 -14.96 17.28
CA GLU A 485 4.00 -16.35 17.44
C GLU A 485 4.82 -16.83 16.24
N SER A 486 4.36 -16.55 15.01
CA SER A 486 5.12 -16.88 13.80
C SER A 486 6.50 -16.23 13.82
N ILE A 487 6.60 -14.95 14.15
CA ILE A 487 7.89 -14.23 14.15
C ILE A 487 8.81 -14.81 15.23
N ALA A 488 8.28 -15.17 16.39
CA ALA A 488 9.04 -15.84 17.45
C ALA A 488 9.59 -17.20 16.99
N ASP A 489 8.78 -18.03 16.34
CA ASP A 489 9.22 -19.29 15.72
C ASP A 489 10.28 -19.08 14.62
N MET A 490 10.09 -18.10 13.74
CA MET A 490 11.04 -17.76 12.66
C MET A 490 12.43 -17.45 13.20
N LEU A 491 12.50 -16.52 14.16
CA LEU A 491 13.78 -16.03 14.67
C LEU A 491 14.40 -17.00 15.68
N GLY A 492 13.60 -17.70 16.47
CA GLY A 492 14.06 -18.82 17.30
C GLY A 492 14.70 -19.93 16.46
N ARG A 493 14.05 -20.33 15.36
CA ARG A 493 14.61 -21.29 14.41
C ARG A 493 15.86 -20.75 13.70
N ALA A 494 15.90 -19.46 13.37
CA ALA A 494 17.07 -18.84 12.74
C ALA A 494 18.31 -18.88 13.66
N ILE A 495 18.13 -18.64 14.96
CA ILE A 495 19.19 -18.75 15.97
C ILE A 495 19.69 -20.19 16.06
N GLU A 496 18.79 -21.17 16.17
CA GLU A 496 19.19 -22.58 16.30
C GLU A 496 19.91 -23.09 15.05
N GLN A 497 19.39 -22.79 13.86
CA GLN A 497 20.02 -23.16 12.59
C GLN A 497 21.45 -22.60 12.48
N GLN A 498 21.69 -21.37 12.94
CA GLN A 498 23.02 -20.76 12.93
C GLN A 498 23.98 -21.41 13.93
N VAL A 499 23.49 -21.88 15.08
CA VAL A 499 24.36 -22.37 16.17
C VAL A 499 24.65 -23.87 16.05
N MET A 500 23.66 -24.67 15.68
CA MET A 500 23.78 -26.14 15.68
C MET A 500 23.05 -26.85 14.54
N GLY A 501 22.32 -26.12 13.68
CA GLY A 501 21.43 -26.75 12.71
C GLY A 501 20.19 -27.32 13.39
N GLY A 502 19.34 -27.99 12.62
CA GLY A 502 18.13 -28.64 13.16
C GLY A 502 17.14 -28.97 12.05
N ASN A 503 16.08 -29.69 12.40
CA ASN A 503 14.95 -29.85 11.50
C ASN A 503 14.06 -28.58 11.53
N TRP A 504 12.83 -28.67 11.05
CA TRP A 504 11.89 -27.54 11.00
C TRP A 504 10.68 -27.78 11.91
N VAL A 505 10.84 -28.60 12.94
CA VAL A 505 9.80 -28.94 13.92
C VAL A 505 10.15 -28.26 15.25
N ILE A 506 9.27 -27.40 15.73
CA ILE A 506 9.41 -26.69 16.99
C ILE A 506 9.26 -27.68 18.15
N LEU A 507 10.29 -27.74 19.00
CA LEU A 507 10.28 -28.43 20.29
C LEU A 507 10.17 -29.97 20.23
N ASP A 508 10.63 -30.60 19.15
CA ASP A 508 10.63 -32.06 19.01
C ASP A 508 11.69 -32.78 19.86
N GLU A 509 12.66 -32.02 20.38
CA GLU A 509 13.67 -32.47 21.35
C GLU A 509 13.09 -32.69 22.76
N VAL A 510 11.97 -32.02 23.09
CA VAL A 510 11.28 -32.15 24.38
C VAL A 510 9.97 -32.93 24.24
N VAL A 511 9.09 -32.49 23.34
CA VAL A 511 7.72 -32.99 23.18
C VAL A 511 7.68 -34.03 22.05
N PRO A 512 7.11 -35.23 22.26
CA PRO A 512 6.99 -36.22 21.20
C PRO A 512 6.27 -35.66 19.96
N ASN A 513 6.90 -35.81 18.79
CA ASN A 513 6.47 -35.25 17.48
C ASN A 513 6.54 -33.71 17.36
N GLY A 514 6.95 -33.00 18.41
CA GLY A 514 7.01 -31.54 18.48
C GLY A 514 5.64 -30.86 18.59
N LEU A 515 5.67 -29.54 18.71
CA LEU A 515 4.47 -28.70 18.85
C LEU A 515 3.99 -28.13 17.53
N ARG A 516 4.91 -27.71 16.65
CA ARG A 516 4.59 -27.06 15.38
C ARG A 516 5.59 -27.49 14.31
N SER A 517 5.15 -27.62 13.06
CA SER A 517 6.02 -27.91 11.93
C SER A 517 6.02 -26.69 11.01
N MET A 518 7.19 -26.10 10.79
CA MET A 518 7.35 -25.00 9.83
C MET A 518 7.44 -25.51 8.39
N SER A 519 7.98 -26.72 8.19
CA SER A 519 8.11 -27.35 6.88
C SER A 519 6.82 -28.00 6.39
N ASP A 520 5.96 -28.48 7.29
CA ASP A 520 4.66 -29.05 6.95
C ASP A 520 3.65 -28.87 8.10
N PRO A 521 3.06 -27.66 8.27
CA PRO A 521 2.14 -27.36 9.37
C PRO A 521 0.98 -28.36 9.52
N LYS A 522 0.52 -28.96 8.41
CA LYS A 522 -0.63 -29.87 8.40
C LYS A 522 -0.37 -31.16 9.15
N THR A 523 0.89 -31.62 9.23
CA THR A 523 1.26 -32.82 10.01
C THR A 523 0.90 -32.71 11.49
N LEU A 524 0.83 -31.49 12.03
CA LEU A 524 0.47 -31.18 13.40
C LEU A 524 -0.83 -30.36 13.50
N LYS A 525 -1.70 -30.44 12.47
CA LYS A 525 -3.00 -29.76 12.41
C LYS A 525 -2.93 -28.23 12.51
N HIS A 526 -1.92 -27.62 11.90
CA HIS A 526 -1.82 -26.18 11.71
C HIS A 526 -2.00 -25.83 10.22
N PRO A 527 -2.54 -24.64 9.90
CA PRO A 527 -2.73 -24.21 8.53
C PRO A 527 -1.39 -23.87 7.87
N ASP A 528 -1.25 -24.24 6.60
CA ASP A 528 -0.17 -23.79 5.71
C ASP A 528 -0.66 -22.77 4.66
N THR A 529 -1.99 -22.58 4.60
CA THR A 529 -2.69 -21.72 3.65
C THR A 529 -3.70 -20.85 4.40
N TYR A 530 -3.58 -19.53 4.25
CA TYR A 530 -4.34 -18.54 5.02
C TYR A 530 -5.84 -18.74 4.88
N GLY A 531 -6.55 -18.92 6.01
CA GLY A 531 -8.01 -19.07 6.05
C GLY A 531 -8.57 -20.43 5.63
N GLU A 532 -7.72 -21.42 5.33
CA GLU A 532 -8.15 -22.72 4.78
C GLU A 532 -7.98 -23.86 5.81
N THR A 533 -7.50 -25.04 5.39
CA THR A 533 -7.53 -26.25 6.23
C THR A 533 -6.79 -26.03 7.55
N PHE A 534 -7.42 -26.40 8.67
CA PHE A 534 -6.93 -26.20 10.05
C PHE A 534 -6.84 -24.75 10.53
N TRP A 535 -7.33 -23.77 9.76
CA TRP A 535 -7.43 -22.38 10.22
C TRP A 535 -8.38 -22.26 11.43
N ALA A 536 -7.87 -21.70 12.52
CA ALA A 536 -8.68 -21.37 13.69
C ALA A 536 -9.32 -19.99 13.52
N ASN A 537 -10.60 -19.87 13.91
CA ASN A 537 -11.31 -18.59 13.83
C ASN A 537 -10.67 -17.55 14.78
N PRO A 538 -10.09 -16.43 14.27
CA PRO A 538 -9.46 -15.42 15.11
C PRO A 538 -10.41 -14.71 16.09
N GLY A 539 -11.72 -14.75 15.83
CA GLY A 539 -12.73 -14.21 16.74
C GLY A 539 -13.10 -15.14 17.90
N ASN A 540 -12.66 -16.41 17.88
CA ASN A 540 -12.94 -17.36 18.95
C ASN A 540 -11.82 -17.39 19.98
N LEU A 541 -11.82 -16.42 20.90
CA LEU A 541 -10.78 -16.27 21.94
C LEU A 541 -10.67 -17.47 22.89
N LYS A 542 -11.70 -18.35 22.97
CA LYS A 542 -11.65 -19.56 23.80
C LYS A 542 -10.74 -20.65 23.26
N VAL A 543 -10.39 -20.58 21.98
CA VAL A 543 -9.47 -21.51 21.33
C VAL A 543 -8.17 -20.77 21.16
N ASP A 544 -7.23 -20.99 22.07
CA ASP A 544 -5.85 -20.50 21.93
C ASP A 544 -5.79 -18.98 21.65
N GLU A 545 -6.57 -18.20 22.43
CA GLU A 545 -6.70 -16.74 22.28
C GLU A 545 -7.05 -16.26 20.86
N GLY A 546 -7.82 -17.07 20.11
CA GLY A 546 -8.10 -16.82 18.69
C GLY A 546 -7.13 -17.55 17.75
N GLY A 547 -6.57 -18.67 18.19
CA GLY A 547 -5.70 -19.54 17.42
C GLY A 547 -4.32 -18.95 17.17
N VAL A 548 -3.70 -18.28 18.16
CA VAL A 548 -2.40 -17.63 17.98
C VAL A 548 -1.30 -18.63 17.60
N HIS A 549 -1.16 -19.74 18.33
CA HIS A 549 -0.18 -20.78 18.01
C HIS A 549 -0.61 -21.64 16.82
N ILE A 550 -1.93 -21.83 16.63
CA ILE A 550 -2.47 -22.58 15.50
C ILE A 550 -2.15 -21.85 14.19
N ASN A 551 -2.63 -20.62 14.05
CA ASN A 551 -2.53 -19.85 12.82
C ASN A 551 -1.09 -19.38 12.53
N ALA A 552 -0.18 -19.45 13.53
CA ALA A 552 1.26 -19.23 13.34
C ALA A 552 1.88 -20.11 12.22
N GLY A 553 1.23 -21.23 11.89
CA GLY A 553 1.61 -22.10 10.76
C GLY A 553 1.79 -21.37 9.42
N ILE A 554 1.04 -20.28 9.17
CA ILE A 554 1.14 -19.50 7.93
C ILE A 554 2.49 -18.82 7.80
N GLY A 555 2.90 -18.05 8.82
CA GLY A 555 4.20 -17.39 8.82
C GLY A 555 5.34 -18.40 8.85
N ASN A 556 5.18 -19.48 9.61
CA ASN A 556 6.17 -20.55 9.70
C ASN A 556 6.45 -21.19 8.34
N ARG A 557 5.39 -21.54 7.61
CA ARG A 557 5.50 -22.08 6.25
C ARG A 557 6.13 -21.08 5.29
N TRP A 558 5.74 -19.81 5.37
CA TRP A 558 6.29 -18.74 4.53
C TRP A 558 7.81 -18.61 4.71
N PHE A 559 8.28 -18.60 5.95
CA PHE A 559 9.70 -18.49 6.27
C PHE A 559 10.49 -19.72 5.80
N TYR A 560 9.95 -20.93 6.04
CA TYR A 560 10.54 -22.17 5.53
C TYR A 560 10.71 -22.15 4.01
N LEU A 561 9.66 -21.77 3.27
CA LEU A 561 9.70 -21.72 1.80
C LEU A 561 10.77 -20.75 1.28
N LEU A 562 11.06 -19.67 2.01
CA LEU A 562 12.11 -18.73 1.63
C LEU A 562 13.51 -19.26 1.88
N VAL A 563 13.71 -20.04 2.94
CA VAL A 563 15.02 -20.62 3.27
C VAL A 563 15.33 -21.87 2.45
N ASN A 564 14.33 -22.73 2.23
CA ASN A 564 14.51 -24.06 1.65
C ASN A 564 13.95 -24.21 0.23
N GLY A 565 13.13 -23.26 -0.23
CA GLY A 565 12.38 -23.41 -1.47
C GLY A 565 11.21 -24.38 -1.30
N GLY A 566 10.55 -24.67 -2.42
CA GLY A 566 9.47 -25.65 -2.44
C GLY A 566 8.59 -25.51 -3.66
N LYS A 567 7.94 -26.60 -4.04
CA LYS A 567 7.01 -26.66 -5.17
C LYS A 567 5.76 -27.40 -4.75
N GLY A 568 4.60 -26.92 -5.20
CA GLY A 568 3.35 -27.58 -4.89
C GLY A 568 2.13 -26.78 -5.32
N GLN A 569 1.01 -27.12 -4.71
CA GLN A 569 -0.25 -26.43 -4.84
C GLN A 569 -0.86 -26.26 -3.44
N ASN A 570 -1.31 -25.06 -3.11
CA ASN A 570 -1.92 -24.78 -1.81
C ASN A 570 -3.43 -25.11 -1.80
N ASP A 571 -4.11 -24.89 -0.66
CA ASP A 571 -5.53 -25.21 -0.51
C ASP A 571 -6.46 -24.43 -1.46
N LEU A 572 -6.00 -23.26 -1.92
CA LEU A 572 -6.68 -22.41 -2.90
C LEU A 572 -6.48 -22.87 -4.36
N LYS A 573 -5.80 -24.00 -4.57
CA LYS A 573 -5.39 -24.51 -5.88
C LYS A 573 -4.37 -23.62 -6.61
N HIS A 574 -3.70 -22.74 -5.89
CA HIS A 574 -2.61 -21.94 -6.44
C HIS A 574 -1.34 -22.77 -6.51
N SER A 575 -0.82 -22.97 -7.72
CA SER A 575 0.48 -23.62 -7.93
C SER A 575 1.62 -22.64 -7.68
N TYR A 576 2.67 -23.10 -7.01
CA TYR A 576 3.88 -22.32 -6.74
C TYR A 576 5.13 -23.18 -6.97
N ASP A 577 6.22 -22.52 -7.38
CA ASP A 577 7.54 -23.12 -7.60
C ASP A 577 8.62 -22.13 -7.17
N ILE A 578 9.14 -22.32 -5.95
CA ILE A 578 10.09 -21.45 -5.28
C ILE A 578 11.46 -22.13 -5.34
N GLN A 579 12.29 -21.68 -6.29
CA GLN A 579 13.62 -22.26 -6.55
C GLN A 579 14.77 -21.42 -5.99
N THR A 580 14.57 -20.10 -5.91
CA THR A 580 15.56 -19.20 -5.31
C THR A 580 15.35 -19.20 -3.80
N THR A 581 16.40 -19.51 -3.04
CA THR A 581 16.37 -19.41 -1.59
C THR A 581 17.05 -18.13 -1.11
N ILE A 582 16.70 -17.69 0.09
CA ILE A 582 17.28 -16.54 0.76
C ILE A 582 18.06 -17.07 1.97
N PRO A 583 19.36 -16.72 2.12
CA PRO A 583 20.12 -17.08 3.30
C PRO A 583 19.40 -16.61 4.57
N ILE A 584 19.31 -17.49 5.57
CA ILE A 584 18.50 -17.26 6.77
C ILE A 584 18.84 -15.97 7.53
N HIS A 585 20.12 -15.55 7.50
CA HIS A 585 20.56 -14.30 8.11
C HIS A 585 20.06 -13.06 7.35
N GLU A 586 19.98 -13.11 6.02
CA GLU A 586 19.40 -12.04 5.21
C GLU A 586 17.88 -11.95 5.45
N LEU A 587 17.21 -13.11 5.53
CA LEU A 587 15.77 -13.17 5.80
C LEU A 587 15.43 -12.66 7.21
N THR A 588 16.26 -13.00 8.20
CA THR A 588 16.10 -12.48 9.57
C THR A 588 16.26 -10.95 9.58
N LYS A 589 17.24 -10.41 8.85
CA LYS A 589 17.40 -8.97 8.70
C LYS A 589 16.19 -8.31 8.03
N LEU A 590 15.59 -8.96 7.03
CA LEU A 590 14.35 -8.49 6.39
C LEU A 590 13.20 -8.41 7.41
N VAL A 591 12.96 -9.48 8.18
CA VAL A 591 11.90 -9.54 9.20
C VAL A 591 12.11 -8.45 10.26
N LEU A 592 13.33 -8.34 10.81
CA LEU A 592 13.69 -7.33 11.81
C LEU A 592 13.55 -5.89 11.29
N THR A 593 13.92 -5.64 10.01
CA THR A 593 13.74 -4.32 9.38
C THR A 593 12.25 -4.00 9.14
N THR A 594 11.40 -5.04 9.10
CA THR A 594 9.96 -4.89 8.87
C THR A 594 9.19 -4.61 10.16
N LEU A 595 9.60 -5.17 11.31
CA LEU A 595 8.92 -5.02 12.60
C LEU A 595 8.49 -3.58 12.95
N PRO A 596 9.36 -2.54 12.83
CA PRO A 596 8.98 -1.17 13.18
C PRO A 596 7.93 -0.53 12.25
N LYS A 597 7.60 -1.19 11.12
CA LYS A 597 6.60 -0.74 10.15
C LYS A 597 5.20 -1.28 10.44
N LEU A 598 5.10 -2.20 11.40
CA LEU A 598 3.86 -2.84 11.83
C LEU A 598 3.27 -2.11 13.04
N GLY A 599 1.99 -2.33 13.30
CA GLY A 599 1.30 -1.85 14.50
C GLY A 599 0.78 -3.00 15.37
N PRO A 600 0.29 -2.69 16.59
CA PRO A 600 -0.23 -3.69 17.54
C PRO A 600 -1.29 -4.65 16.98
N THR A 601 -2.09 -4.18 16.02
CA THR A 601 -3.17 -4.94 15.39
C THR A 601 -2.80 -5.48 14.02
N SER A 602 -1.54 -5.40 13.61
CA SER A 602 -1.13 -5.84 12.28
C SER A 602 -1.28 -7.34 12.11
N GLY A 603 -1.89 -7.76 11.00
CA GLY A 603 -2.06 -9.17 10.62
C GLY A 603 -1.11 -9.58 9.48
N TYR A 604 -1.37 -10.75 8.89
CA TYR A 604 -0.53 -11.27 7.80
C TYR A 604 -0.59 -10.41 6.53
N ASP A 605 -1.70 -9.71 6.25
CA ASP A 605 -1.78 -8.76 5.12
C ASP A 605 -0.77 -7.61 5.28
N ASP A 606 -0.73 -6.99 6.46
CA ASP A 606 0.19 -5.90 6.77
C ASP A 606 1.63 -6.38 6.70
N PHE A 607 1.91 -7.54 7.29
CA PHE A 607 3.25 -8.11 7.25
C PHE A 607 3.68 -8.49 5.83
N CYS A 608 2.78 -9.05 5.03
CA CYS A 608 3.04 -9.30 3.61
C CYS A 608 3.39 -8.01 2.86
N ARG A 609 2.56 -6.97 3.00
CA ARG A 609 2.78 -5.67 2.37
C ARG A 609 4.10 -5.04 2.79
N GLU A 610 4.39 -4.99 4.09
CA GLU A 610 5.59 -4.33 4.60
C GLU A 610 6.87 -5.15 4.37
N THR A 611 6.83 -6.49 4.38
CA THR A 611 7.99 -7.32 4.01
C THR A 611 8.32 -7.16 2.52
N ILE A 612 7.32 -7.14 1.64
CA ILE A 612 7.51 -6.86 0.21
C ILE A 612 8.13 -5.47 0.02
N ALA A 613 7.56 -4.43 0.63
CA ALA A 613 8.09 -3.07 0.51
C ALA A 613 9.53 -2.96 1.05
N THR A 614 9.86 -3.70 2.11
CA THR A 614 11.22 -3.77 2.65
C THR A 614 12.17 -4.46 1.68
N ALA A 615 11.75 -5.57 1.08
CA ALA A 615 12.53 -6.32 0.10
C ALA A 615 12.79 -5.51 -1.17
N GLU A 616 11.78 -4.78 -1.66
CA GLU A 616 11.91 -3.87 -2.80
C GLU A 616 12.95 -2.78 -2.54
N GLY A 617 12.95 -2.20 -1.33
CA GLY A 617 13.94 -1.20 -0.92
C GLY A 617 15.35 -1.76 -0.75
N GLN A 618 15.50 -3.00 -0.28
CA GLN A 618 16.81 -3.61 0.00
C GLN A 618 17.45 -4.28 -1.22
N TYR A 619 16.66 -4.98 -2.02
CA TYR A 619 17.15 -5.81 -3.12
C TYR A 619 16.79 -5.26 -4.49
N GLY A 620 15.84 -4.33 -4.57
CA GLY A 620 15.24 -3.85 -5.81
C GLY A 620 13.97 -4.62 -6.16
N GLU A 621 13.02 -3.92 -6.79
CA GLU A 621 11.69 -4.44 -7.11
C GLU A 621 11.70 -5.69 -7.98
N CYS A 622 12.56 -5.71 -9.01
CA CYS A 622 12.70 -6.81 -9.95
C CYS A 622 13.80 -7.82 -9.57
N SER A 623 14.27 -7.81 -8.32
CA SER A 623 15.28 -8.77 -7.89
C SER A 623 14.70 -10.17 -7.72
N LYS A 624 15.51 -11.21 -7.95
CA LYS A 624 15.11 -12.60 -7.71
C LYS A 624 14.64 -12.81 -6.27
N ARG A 625 15.29 -12.16 -5.29
CA ARG A 625 14.93 -12.24 -3.87
C ARG A 625 13.55 -11.62 -3.59
N THR A 626 13.29 -10.40 -4.06
CA THR A 626 11.98 -9.75 -3.92
C THR A 626 10.88 -10.58 -4.56
N HIS A 627 11.10 -11.10 -5.76
CA HIS A 627 10.12 -11.95 -6.43
C HIS A 627 9.85 -13.24 -5.64
N THR A 628 10.89 -13.86 -5.08
CA THR A 628 10.76 -15.05 -4.21
C THR A 628 9.91 -14.76 -2.96
N ILE A 629 10.11 -13.61 -2.32
CA ILE A 629 9.31 -13.16 -1.17
C ILE A 629 7.84 -13.02 -1.55
N LYS A 630 7.54 -12.39 -2.70
CA LYS A 630 6.17 -12.29 -3.22
C LYS A 630 5.59 -13.69 -3.52
N GLN A 631 6.37 -14.61 -4.10
CA GLN A 631 5.93 -15.99 -4.41
C GLN A 631 5.65 -16.80 -3.16
N ALA A 632 6.44 -16.67 -2.10
CA ALA A 632 6.19 -17.33 -0.82
C ALA A 632 4.88 -16.84 -0.20
N TRP A 633 4.58 -15.54 -0.26
CA TRP A 633 3.30 -15.00 0.22
C TRP A 633 2.11 -15.51 -0.59
N TYR A 634 2.29 -15.68 -1.89
CA TYR A 634 1.30 -16.31 -2.77
C TYR A 634 1.10 -17.80 -2.42
N ALA A 635 2.19 -18.53 -2.15
CA ALA A 635 2.15 -19.94 -1.77
C ALA A 635 1.34 -20.17 -0.48
N VAL A 636 1.52 -19.32 0.54
CA VAL A 636 0.73 -19.42 1.79
C VAL A 636 -0.64 -18.74 1.73
N GLY A 637 -1.06 -18.25 0.55
CA GLY A 637 -2.40 -17.72 0.32
C GLY A 637 -2.70 -16.36 0.96
N VAL A 638 -1.65 -15.60 1.32
CA VAL A 638 -1.80 -14.22 1.81
C VAL A 638 -1.78 -13.22 0.66
N LEU A 639 -0.92 -13.42 -0.33
CA LEU A 639 -1.02 -12.70 -1.60
C LEU A 639 -2.03 -13.43 -2.49
N ASP A 640 -3.12 -12.77 -2.85
CA ASP A 640 -4.20 -13.40 -3.63
C ASP A 640 -3.80 -13.64 -5.09
N ASP A 641 -3.10 -12.66 -5.69
CA ASP A 641 -2.67 -12.71 -7.09
C ASP A 641 -1.20 -13.14 -7.15
N PRO A 642 -0.79 -13.93 -8.15
CA PRO A 642 0.61 -14.31 -8.28
C PRO A 642 1.47 -13.06 -8.52
N PRO A 643 2.75 -13.08 -8.12
CA PRO A 643 3.66 -11.97 -8.39
C PRO A 643 3.90 -11.77 -9.90
N VAL A 644 3.97 -10.51 -10.35
CA VAL A 644 4.29 -10.20 -11.75
C VAL A 644 5.70 -10.70 -12.08
N PRO A 645 5.91 -11.41 -13.21
CA PRO A 645 7.25 -11.75 -13.67
C PRO A 645 8.11 -10.50 -13.89
N CYS A 646 9.36 -10.55 -13.43
CA CYS A 646 10.32 -9.47 -13.65
C CYS A 646 10.99 -9.56 -15.04
N SER A 647 10.83 -10.69 -15.74
CA SER A 647 11.11 -10.81 -17.17
C SER A 647 10.11 -9.93 -17.91
N GLY A 648 10.60 -8.89 -18.58
CA GLY A 648 9.75 -7.97 -19.32
C GLY A 648 8.90 -8.72 -20.33
N TRP A 649 7.61 -8.41 -20.38
CA TRP A 649 6.66 -9.12 -21.24
C TRP A 649 5.72 -8.15 -21.94
N SER A 650 5.09 -8.60 -23.03
CA SER A 650 4.20 -7.78 -23.84
C SER A 650 3.03 -8.59 -24.37
N PHE A 651 1.96 -7.90 -24.76
CA PHE A 651 0.84 -8.49 -25.49
C PHE A 651 0.20 -7.45 -26.40
N ASP A 652 -0.56 -7.94 -27.39
CA ASP A 652 -1.39 -7.11 -28.25
C ASP A 652 -2.84 -7.22 -27.78
N MET A 653 -3.46 -6.09 -27.44
CA MET A 653 -4.89 -5.99 -27.23
C MET A 653 -5.57 -5.53 -28.51
N VAL A 654 -6.58 -6.26 -28.93
CA VAL A 654 -7.44 -5.92 -30.06
C VAL A 654 -8.80 -5.49 -29.52
N ALA A 655 -9.14 -4.22 -29.70
CA ALA A 655 -10.49 -3.70 -29.46
C ALA A 655 -11.26 -3.74 -30.78
N SER A 656 -12.44 -4.36 -30.78
CA SER A 656 -13.30 -4.48 -31.97
C SER A 656 -14.61 -3.71 -31.77
N ASN A 657 -14.94 -2.80 -32.68
CA ASN A 657 -16.23 -2.10 -32.71
C ASN A 657 -16.88 -2.26 -34.09
N GLY A 658 -17.62 -3.36 -34.28
CA GLY A 658 -18.16 -3.68 -35.60
C GLY A 658 -17.08 -4.18 -36.56
N THR A 659 -16.81 -3.45 -37.65
CA THR A 659 -15.83 -3.82 -38.68
C THR A 659 -14.42 -3.28 -38.42
N GLU A 660 -14.26 -2.29 -37.53
CA GLU A 660 -12.96 -1.69 -37.22
C GLU A 660 -12.26 -2.38 -36.04
N GLN A 661 -10.95 -2.54 -36.17
CA GLN A 661 -10.07 -3.10 -35.14
C GLN A 661 -8.97 -2.11 -34.79
N GLN A 662 -8.84 -1.79 -33.50
CA GLN A 662 -7.73 -1.03 -32.96
C GLN A 662 -6.81 -1.96 -32.20
N VAL A 663 -5.49 -1.86 -32.46
CA VAL A 663 -4.47 -2.64 -31.77
C VAL A 663 -3.66 -1.74 -30.85
N THR A 664 -3.65 -2.08 -29.56
CA THR A 664 -2.77 -1.47 -28.55
C THR A 664 -1.77 -2.51 -28.08
N ARG A 665 -0.49 -2.20 -28.18
CA ARG A 665 0.57 -3.04 -27.63
C ARG A 665 0.90 -2.61 -26.22
N PHE A 666 0.92 -3.55 -25.30
CA PHE A 666 1.32 -3.31 -23.92
C PHE A 666 2.65 -3.95 -23.60
N TYR A 667 3.42 -3.31 -22.73
CA TYR A 667 4.72 -3.72 -22.25
C TYR A 667 4.74 -3.63 -20.73
N PHE A 668 5.28 -4.64 -20.05
CA PHE A 668 5.30 -4.73 -18.59
C PHE A 668 6.65 -5.14 -18.05
N ARG A 669 7.07 -4.46 -16.99
CA ARG A 669 8.29 -4.81 -16.26
C ARG A 669 8.07 -4.54 -14.78
N GLY A 670 8.04 -5.60 -13.97
CA GLY A 670 7.66 -5.47 -12.56
C GLY A 670 6.29 -4.81 -12.44
N ASP A 671 6.22 -3.72 -11.69
CA ASP A 671 5.01 -2.92 -11.51
C ASP A 671 4.86 -1.81 -12.56
N SER A 672 5.73 -1.71 -13.56
CA SER A 672 5.60 -0.69 -14.62
C SER A 672 4.88 -1.22 -15.84
N ALA A 673 4.04 -0.39 -16.45
CA ALA A 673 3.30 -0.66 -17.67
C ALA A 673 3.50 0.47 -18.69
N VAL A 674 3.66 0.11 -19.95
CA VAL A 674 3.63 1.02 -21.10
C VAL A 674 2.59 0.52 -22.08
N ALA A 675 1.73 1.40 -22.57
CA ALA A 675 0.83 1.11 -23.67
C ALA A 675 1.20 1.98 -24.88
N VAL A 676 1.29 1.37 -26.05
CA VAL A 676 1.53 2.06 -27.32
C VAL A 676 0.39 1.75 -28.26
N THR A 677 -0.30 2.80 -28.70
CA THR A 677 -1.40 2.72 -29.67
C THR A 677 -1.04 3.56 -30.88
N ARG A 678 -1.18 2.97 -32.07
CA ARG A 678 -1.09 3.70 -33.33
C ARG A 678 -2.49 4.09 -33.76
N THR A 679 -2.70 5.37 -34.06
CA THR A 679 -3.93 5.92 -34.65
C THR A 679 -3.60 6.49 -36.03
N PRO A 680 -4.62 6.84 -36.85
CA PRO A 680 -4.39 7.54 -38.12
C PRO A 680 -3.62 8.87 -37.93
N ASP A 681 -3.84 9.55 -36.80
CA ASP A 681 -3.30 10.89 -36.54
C ASP A 681 -1.94 10.89 -35.81
N GLY A 682 -1.43 9.72 -35.42
CA GLY A 682 -0.15 9.65 -34.70
C GLY A 682 0.07 8.41 -33.81
N ILE A 683 1.03 8.53 -32.89
CA ILE A 683 1.35 7.50 -31.90
C ILE A 683 1.08 8.05 -30.50
N LEU A 684 0.28 7.31 -29.73
CA LEU A 684 0.07 7.53 -28.31
C LEU A 684 0.87 6.50 -27.53
N LYS A 685 1.76 6.98 -26.66
CA LYS A 685 2.42 6.19 -25.62
C LYS A 685 1.91 6.62 -24.25
N SER A 686 1.49 5.69 -23.41
CA SER A 686 1.28 5.93 -21.98
C SER A 686 2.27 5.10 -21.17
N PHE A 687 2.81 5.67 -20.10
CA PHE A 687 3.68 5.02 -19.14
C PHE A 687 3.11 5.23 -17.74
N ALA A 688 2.99 4.16 -16.97
CA ALA A 688 2.55 4.23 -15.58
C ALA A 688 3.20 3.15 -14.72
N ARG A 689 3.40 3.44 -13.44
CA ARG A 689 3.63 2.40 -12.43
C ARG A 689 2.30 2.00 -11.84
N ARG A 690 2.03 0.71 -11.68
CA ARG A 690 0.82 0.12 -11.11
C ARG A 690 0.35 0.83 -9.83
N SER A 691 1.28 1.07 -8.92
CA SER A 691 1.06 1.73 -7.64
C SER A 691 0.99 3.25 -7.68
N SER A 692 1.33 3.88 -8.82
CA SER A 692 1.23 5.33 -8.98
C SER A 692 -0.22 5.76 -9.20
N PRO A 693 -0.66 6.88 -8.60
CA PRO A 693 -1.96 7.49 -8.85
C PRO A 693 -2.00 8.28 -10.17
N THR A 694 -0.87 8.42 -10.87
CA THR A 694 -0.75 9.14 -12.15
C THR A 694 -0.12 8.26 -13.25
N MET A 695 -0.18 8.75 -14.49
CA MET A 695 0.57 8.23 -15.64
C MET A 695 1.17 9.39 -16.42
N THR A 696 2.13 9.09 -17.28
CA THR A 696 2.61 10.00 -18.31
C THR A 696 2.07 9.57 -19.66
N ALA A 697 1.36 10.46 -20.36
CA ALA A 697 1.01 10.31 -21.76
C ALA A 697 1.99 11.10 -22.63
N VAL A 698 2.49 10.47 -23.68
CA VAL A 698 3.32 11.07 -24.72
C VAL A 698 2.61 10.89 -26.05
N VAL A 699 2.23 12.01 -26.67
CA VAL A 699 1.52 12.03 -27.95
C VAL A 699 2.48 12.56 -29.00
N GLN A 700 2.66 11.79 -30.08
CA GLN A 700 3.33 12.24 -31.28
C GLN A 700 2.31 12.37 -32.41
N ASN A 701 2.11 13.57 -32.93
CA ASN A 701 1.25 13.88 -34.07
C ASN A 701 2.01 14.73 -35.10
N THR A 702 1.31 15.25 -36.11
CA THR A 702 1.88 16.14 -37.14
C THR A 702 2.48 17.44 -36.57
N ASP A 703 2.06 17.86 -35.37
CA ASP A 703 2.49 19.10 -34.72
C ASP A 703 3.70 18.92 -33.79
N GLY A 704 4.19 17.68 -33.64
CA GLY A 704 5.36 17.34 -32.81
C GLY A 704 5.03 16.38 -31.67
N VAL A 705 5.79 16.50 -30.57
CA VAL A 705 5.70 15.61 -29.40
C VAL A 705 5.23 16.41 -28.19
N ASN A 706 4.16 15.94 -27.54
CA ASN A 706 3.65 16.49 -26.29
C ASN A 706 3.70 15.44 -25.17
N VAL A 707 4.20 15.84 -23.99
CA VAL A 707 4.25 15.01 -22.78
C VAL A 707 3.29 15.60 -21.74
N THR A 708 2.48 14.77 -21.10
CA THR A 708 1.46 15.22 -20.13
C THR A 708 1.32 14.20 -19.00
N GLU A 709 1.29 14.65 -17.75
CA GLU A 709 0.91 13.80 -16.61
C GLU A 709 -0.60 13.81 -16.42
N LEU A 710 -1.19 12.63 -16.25
CA LEU A 710 -2.63 12.43 -16.07
C LEU A 710 -2.89 11.64 -14.78
N PRO A 711 -3.91 11.97 -13.99
CA PRO A 711 -4.37 11.10 -12.93
C PRO A 711 -4.90 9.78 -13.53
N LYS A 712 -4.64 8.65 -12.88
CA LYS A 712 -5.28 7.37 -13.23
C LYS A 712 -6.74 7.32 -12.84
N SER A 713 -7.13 8.09 -11.81
CA SER A 713 -8.52 8.23 -11.41
C SER A 713 -9.27 9.11 -12.40
N ILE A 714 -10.44 8.64 -12.85
CA ILE A 714 -11.36 9.41 -13.68
C ILE A 714 -12.22 10.39 -12.85
N THR A 715 -12.16 10.34 -11.51
CA THR A 715 -12.98 11.21 -10.64
C THR A 715 -12.84 12.70 -10.97
N PRO A 716 -11.63 13.26 -11.22
CA PRO A 716 -11.49 14.66 -11.62
C PRO A 716 -12.15 14.96 -12.98
N VAL A 717 -12.12 14.00 -13.91
CA VAL A 717 -12.75 14.12 -15.25
C VAL A 717 -14.27 14.08 -15.13
N VAL A 718 -14.81 13.18 -14.30
CA VAL A 718 -16.25 13.09 -14.01
C VAL A 718 -16.73 14.36 -13.30
N LYS A 719 -15.97 14.86 -12.33
CA LYS A 719 -16.25 16.13 -11.64
C LYS A 719 -16.38 17.28 -12.63
N GLN A 720 -15.38 17.45 -13.50
CA GLN A 720 -15.41 18.49 -14.53
C GLN A 720 -16.58 18.31 -15.53
N ALA A 721 -16.86 17.06 -15.95
CA ALA A 721 -17.97 16.81 -16.85
C ALA A 721 -19.31 17.23 -16.24
N VAL A 722 -19.53 16.92 -14.95
CA VAL A 722 -20.76 17.22 -14.22
C VAL A 722 -20.91 18.70 -13.86
N GLU A 723 -19.82 19.34 -13.43
CA GLU A 723 -19.82 20.72 -12.93
C GLU A 723 -19.75 21.75 -14.07
N GLU A 724 -19.10 21.42 -15.20
CA GLU A 724 -18.83 22.39 -16.27
C GLU A 724 -19.40 21.95 -17.63
N THR A 725 -19.05 20.75 -18.11
CA THR A 725 -19.25 20.39 -19.53
C THR A 725 -20.71 20.08 -19.86
N LEU A 726 -21.35 19.23 -19.06
CA LEU A 726 -22.76 18.86 -19.21
C LEU A 726 -23.69 20.07 -19.03
N PRO A 727 -23.53 20.94 -18.01
CA PRO A 727 -24.31 22.17 -17.91
C PRO A 727 -24.17 23.09 -19.14
N ALA A 728 -22.95 23.28 -19.67
CA ALA A 728 -22.76 24.09 -20.86
C ALA A 728 -23.46 23.51 -22.09
N LEU A 729 -23.41 22.18 -22.26
CA LEU A 729 -24.13 21.49 -23.33
C LEU A 729 -25.66 21.56 -23.17
N GLU A 730 -26.16 21.46 -21.94
CA GLU A 730 -27.59 21.63 -21.62
C GLU A 730 -28.07 23.05 -22.01
N VAL A 731 -27.30 24.09 -21.70
CA VAL A 731 -27.62 25.48 -22.06
C VAL A 731 -27.61 25.66 -23.58
N ALA A 732 -26.57 25.20 -24.27
CA ALA A 732 -26.45 25.31 -25.71
C ALA A 732 -27.60 24.59 -26.44
N MET A 733 -27.91 23.35 -26.01
CA MET A 733 -28.98 22.55 -26.62
C MET A 733 -30.37 23.10 -26.30
N SER A 734 -30.56 23.70 -25.12
CA SER A 734 -31.82 24.38 -24.78
C SER A 734 -32.02 25.62 -25.64
N ALA A 735 -30.96 26.41 -25.87
CA ALA A 735 -31.02 27.58 -26.75
C ALA A 735 -31.34 27.18 -28.20
N GLU A 736 -30.73 26.10 -28.69
CA GLU A 736 -30.99 25.62 -30.05
C GLU A 736 -32.40 25.03 -30.22
N LEU A 737 -32.91 24.35 -29.18
CA LEU A 737 -34.30 23.88 -29.15
C LEU A 737 -35.29 25.04 -29.18
N GLU A 738 -35.03 26.14 -28.45
CA GLU A 738 -35.88 27.33 -28.48
C GLU A 738 -35.81 28.07 -29.82
N LYS A 739 -34.65 28.13 -30.47
CA LYS A 739 -34.54 28.63 -31.85
C LYS A 739 -35.36 27.78 -32.81
N ALA A 740 -35.25 26.45 -32.73
CA ALA A 740 -36.01 25.52 -33.56
C ALA A 740 -37.53 25.67 -33.36
N ARG A 741 -37.99 25.87 -32.12
CA ARG A 741 -39.40 26.14 -31.78
C ARG A 741 -39.87 27.49 -32.32
N THR A 742 -39.05 28.53 -32.17
CA THR A 742 -39.36 29.88 -32.65
C THR A 742 -39.44 29.91 -34.17
N GLU A 743 -38.47 29.31 -34.86
CA GLU A 743 -38.45 29.16 -36.32
C GLU A 743 -39.68 28.39 -36.80
N ARG A 744 -40.03 27.28 -36.15
CA ARG A 744 -41.22 26.49 -36.48
C ARG A 744 -42.52 27.32 -36.40
N ASN A 745 -42.63 28.20 -35.42
CA ASN A 745 -43.82 29.04 -35.17
C ASN A 745 -43.83 30.37 -35.96
N THR A 746 -42.75 30.69 -36.68
CA THR A 746 -42.64 31.94 -37.43
C THR A 746 -43.48 31.88 -38.70
N LEU A 747 -44.27 32.94 -38.95
CA LEU A 747 -45.21 33.04 -40.07
C LEU A 747 -44.56 32.84 -41.45
N GLY A 748 -43.28 33.18 -41.61
CA GLY A 748 -42.50 33.04 -42.86
C GLY A 748 -41.81 31.70 -43.10
N THR A 749 -41.89 30.74 -42.18
CA THR A 749 -41.17 29.45 -42.31
C THR A 749 -41.84 28.54 -43.33
N SER A 750 -41.08 28.03 -44.30
CA SER A 750 -41.64 27.18 -45.37
C SER A 750 -42.27 25.89 -44.82
N PRO A 751 -43.28 25.31 -45.49
CA PRO A 751 -43.92 24.06 -45.06
C PRO A 751 -42.93 22.89 -44.87
N GLU A 752 -41.91 22.82 -45.72
CA GLU A 752 -40.90 21.76 -45.75
C GLU A 752 -39.92 21.87 -44.57
N ARG A 753 -39.52 23.11 -44.26
CA ARG A 753 -38.71 23.41 -43.07
C ARG A 753 -39.51 23.15 -41.80
N ARG A 754 -40.80 23.51 -41.78
CA ARG A 754 -41.72 23.24 -40.66
C ARG A 754 -41.87 21.73 -40.41
N ALA A 755 -42.04 20.93 -41.46
CA ALA A 755 -42.08 19.46 -41.36
C ALA A 755 -40.75 18.82 -40.89
N THR A 756 -39.62 19.43 -41.23
CA THR A 756 -38.29 19.02 -40.73
C THR A 756 -38.15 19.32 -39.23
N LEU A 757 -38.56 20.53 -38.80
CA LEU A 757 -38.55 20.94 -37.40
C LEU A 757 -39.54 20.12 -36.55
N ASP A 758 -40.71 19.76 -37.09
CA ASP A 758 -41.70 18.89 -36.43
C ASP A 758 -41.14 17.49 -36.09
N LYS A 759 -40.21 16.98 -36.92
CA LYS A 759 -39.51 15.72 -36.68
C LYS A 759 -38.28 15.89 -35.78
N GLY A 760 -37.57 17.02 -35.89
CA GLY A 760 -36.33 17.30 -35.16
C GLY A 760 -36.55 17.70 -33.69
N ILE A 761 -37.56 18.54 -33.41
CA ILE A 761 -37.85 19.06 -32.07
C ILE A 761 -38.07 17.93 -31.05
N PRO A 762 -38.89 16.89 -31.30
CA PRO A 762 -39.06 15.78 -30.34
C PRO A 762 -37.77 14.98 -30.07
N VAL A 763 -36.88 14.89 -31.06
CA VAL A 763 -35.57 14.23 -30.92
C VAL A 763 -34.64 15.06 -30.04
N MET A 764 -34.57 16.37 -30.27
CA MET A 764 -33.80 17.31 -29.44
C MET A 764 -34.33 17.36 -28.01
N GLU A 765 -35.65 17.35 -27.81
CA GLU A 765 -36.28 17.28 -26.49
C GLU A 765 -35.93 15.97 -25.77
N LYS A 766 -35.99 14.84 -26.48
CA LYS A 766 -35.60 13.54 -25.92
C LYS A 766 -34.13 13.53 -25.54
N PHE A 767 -33.26 14.06 -26.39
CA PHE A 767 -31.83 14.17 -26.12
C PHE A 767 -31.55 15.04 -24.89
N LEU A 768 -32.20 16.20 -24.79
CA LEU A 768 -32.07 17.10 -23.64
C LEU A 768 -32.57 16.46 -22.33
N ARG A 769 -33.66 15.68 -22.39
CA ARG A 769 -34.14 14.89 -21.23
C ARG A 769 -33.13 13.82 -20.81
N ASP A 770 -32.62 13.06 -21.76
CA ASP A 770 -31.63 12.00 -21.51
C ASP A 770 -30.31 12.59 -20.96
N LEU A 771 -29.89 13.76 -21.46
CA LEU A 771 -28.71 14.50 -20.99
C LEU A 771 -28.86 14.93 -19.53
N LYS A 772 -29.99 15.55 -19.17
CA LYS A 772 -30.31 15.98 -17.80
C LYS A 772 -30.36 14.80 -16.82
N GLN A 773 -30.98 13.69 -17.22
CA GLN A 773 -31.01 12.46 -16.42
C GLN A 773 -29.61 11.86 -16.24
N GLY A 774 -28.80 11.86 -17.31
CA GLY A 774 -27.41 11.43 -17.28
C GLY A 774 -26.57 12.26 -16.31
N ARG A 775 -26.69 13.60 -16.37
CA ARG A 775 -26.03 14.52 -15.45
C ARG A 775 -26.44 14.28 -14.00
N ALA A 776 -27.73 14.15 -13.71
CA ALA A 776 -28.21 13.88 -12.34
C ALA A 776 -27.65 12.57 -11.78
N LYS A 777 -27.55 11.52 -12.61
CA LYS A 777 -26.95 10.24 -12.22
C LYS A 777 -25.43 10.35 -12.00
N ALA A 778 -24.75 11.11 -12.84
CA ALA A 778 -23.32 11.38 -12.72
C ALA A 778 -23.00 12.23 -11.48
N GLN A 779 -23.81 13.25 -11.17
CA GLN A 779 -23.73 14.04 -9.95
C GLN A 779 -23.90 13.15 -8.71
N LYS A 780 -24.94 12.30 -8.67
CA LYS A 780 -25.12 11.37 -7.56
C LYS A 780 -23.90 10.45 -7.37
N THR A 781 -23.30 9.99 -8.47
CA THR A 781 -22.09 9.17 -8.41
C THR A 781 -20.89 9.96 -7.90
N LEU A 782 -20.75 11.22 -8.31
CA LEU A 782 -19.71 12.14 -7.83
C LEU A 782 -19.88 12.43 -6.32
N ASP A 783 -21.10 12.65 -5.85
CA ASP A 783 -21.41 12.88 -4.44
C ASP A 783 -21.01 11.66 -3.60
N THR A 784 -21.39 10.45 -4.03
CA THR A 784 -21.00 9.18 -3.38
C THR A 784 -19.48 8.97 -3.39
N LEU A 785 -18.78 9.36 -4.46
CA LEU A 785 -17.31 9.29 -4.53
C LEU A 785 -16.63 10.30 -3.58
N GLN A 786 -17.17 11.52 -3.46
CA GLN A 786 -16.66 12.55 -2.56
C GLN A 786 -16.91 12.22 -1.09
N GLN A 787 -17.99 11.52 -0.78
CA GLN A 787 -18.34 11.05 0.55
C GLN A 787 -17.59 9.76 0.96
N GLY A 788 -16.79 9.18 0.06
CA GLY A 788 -16.04 7.94 0.31
C GLY A 788 -16.91 6.68 0.36
N GLU A 789 -18.17 6.75 -0.06
CA GLU A 789 -19.15 5.65 0.00
C GLU A 789 -18.95 4.60 -1.12
N VAL A 790 -18.15 4.91 -2.15
CA VAL A 790 -17.75 3.92 -3.16
C VAL A 790 -16.41 3.30 -2.75
N PRO A 791 -16.32 1.96 -2.70
CA PRO A 791 -15.05 1.27 -2.55
C PRO A 791 -13.99 1.76 -3.53
N VAL A 792 -12.94 2.40 -3.02
CA VAL A 792 -11.80 2.90 -3.81
C VAL A 792 -10.69 1.85 -3.98
N SER A 793 -10.84 0.70 -3.33
CA SER A 793 -9.92 -0.43 -3.46
C SER A 793 -10.68 -1.76 -3.49
N ALA A 794 -10.04 -2.80 -4.03
CA ALA A 794 -10.57 -4.15 -4.00
C ALA A 794 -10.85 -4.64 -2.57
N MET A 795 -10.04 -4.19 -1.60
CA MET A 795 -10.23 -4.52 -0.18
C MET A 795 -11.51 -3.88 0.37
N THR A 796 -11.77 -2.61 0.02
CA THR A 796 -13.01 -1.91 0.40
C THR A 796 -14.24 -2.50 -0.30
N PHE A 797 -14.07 -3.11 -1.49
CA PHE A 797 -15.19 -3.66 -2.28
C PHE A 797 -15.59 -5.05 -1.80
N TRP A 798 -14.61 -5.91 -1.59
CA TRP A 798 -14.86 -7.27 -1.10
C TRP A 798 -15.09 -7.31 0.40
N GLU A 799 -14.71 -6.26 1.14
CA GLU A 799 -14.70 -6.12 2.60
C GLU A 799 -13.74 -7.11 3.28
N THR A 800 -13.81 -8.39 2.90
CA THR A 800 -12.93 -9.47 3.36
C THR A 800 -12.49 -10.36 2.21
N ARG A 801 -11.32 -11.01 2.35
CA ARG A 801 -10.85 -12.03 1.40
C ARG A 801 -11.82 -13.22 1.29
N GLN A 802 -12.55 -13.52 2.35
CA GLN A 802 -13.51 -14.64 2.33
C GLN A 802 -14.67 -14.37 1.38
N VAL A 803 -15.24 -13.16 1.40
CA VAL A 803 -16.29 -12.75 0.45
C VAL A 803 -15.76 -12.84 -0.98
N ARG A 804 -14.52 -12.36 -1.20
CA ARG A 804 -13.81 -12.52 -2.48
C ARG A 804 -13.73 -14.00 -2.89
N ARG A 805 -13.28 -14.91 -2.04
CA ARG A 805 -13.15 -16.35 -2.40
C ARG A 805 -14.50 -17.02 -2.65
N ASN A 806 -15.53 -16.67 -1.87
CA ASN A 806 -16.88 -17.19 -2.06
C ASN A 806 -17.46 -16.77 -3.41
N PHE A 807 -17.17 -15.54 -3.86
CA PHE A 807 -17.53 -15.10 -5.20
C PHE A 807 -16.92 -16.01 -6.29
N ASP A 808 -15.65 -16.38 -6.20
CA ASP A 808 -15.01 -17.26 -7.20
C ASP A 808 -15.67 -18.63 -7.27
N LYS A 809 -15.89 -19.23 -6.10
CA LYS A 809 -16.59 -20.53 -5.99
C LYS A 809 -17.96 -20.49 -6.69
N GLN A 810 -18.61 -19.33 -6.69
CA GLN A 810 -19.93 -19.15 -7.30
C GLN A 810 -19.88 -18.83 -8.80
N HIS A 811 -18.88 -18.07 -9.28
CA HIS A 811 -18.92 -17.44 -10.60
C HIS A 811 -17.94 -18.02 -11.63
N ILE A 812 -16.92 -18.78 -11.21
CA ILE A 812 -16.07 -19.50 -12.15
C ILE A 812 -16.83 -20.74 -12.66
N LYS A 813 -17.00 -20.85 -13.99
CA LYS A 813 -17.78 -21.92 -14.63
C LYS A 813 -16.99 -22.81 -15.57
N ALA A 814 -15.79 -22.39 -15.99
CA ALA A 814 -14.92 -23.22 -16.82
C ALA A 814 -13.44 -22.84 -16.62
N TYR A 815 -12.55 -23.75 -16.98
CA TYR A 815 -11.11 -23.54 -17.02
C TYR A 815 -10.57 -23.96 -18.38
N GLN A 816 -9.54 -23.28 -18.87
CA GLN A 816 -8.79 -23.68 -20.07
C GLN A 816 -7.33 -23.25 -19.97
N LYS A 817 -6.45 -23.86 -20.76
CA LYS A 817 -5.10 -23.35 -20.96
C LYS A 817 -5.06 -22.42 -22.18
N TYR A 818 -4.71 -21.17 -21.97
CA TYR A 818 -4.40 -20.23 -23.06
C TYR A 818 -2.94 -20.42 -23.50
N GLU A 819 -2.74 -20.55 -24.83
CA GLU A 819 -1.44 -20.84 -25.44
C GLU A 819 -0.70 -22.04 -24.79
N ASN A 820 -1.46 -23.05 -24.32
CA ASN A 820 -0.96 -24.21 -23.57
C ASN A 820 -0.14 -23.89 -22.29
N LYS A 821 -0.16 -22.63 -21.84
CA LYS A 821 0.77 -22.11 -20.84
C LYS A 821 0.09 -21.46 -19.64
N TYR A 822 -0.91 -20.61 -19.89
CA TYR A 822 -1.56 -19.83 -18.84
C TYR A 822 -2.92 -20.44 -18.48
N GLU A 823 -3.17 -20.67 -17.20
CA GLU A 823 -4.47 -21.12 -16.72
C GLU A 823 -5.46 -19.94 -16.75
N ALA A 824 -6.52 -20.12 -17.53
CA ALA A 824 -7.58 -19.14 -17.68
C ALA A 824 -8.90 -19.69 -17.12
N SER A 825 -9.59 -18.86 -16.34
CA SER A 825 -10.90 -19.14 -15.77
C SER A 825 -11.97 -18.35 -16.52
N LYS A 826 -13.10 -18.99 -16.84
CA LYS A 826 -14.29 -18.34 -17.37
C LYS A 826 -15.21 -17.95 -16.23
N TYR A 827 -15.41 -16.65 -16.06
CA TYR A 827 -16.37 -16.10 -15.12
C TYR A 827 -17.70 -15.82 -15.82
N VAL A 828 -18.80 -16.12 -15.14
CA VAL A 828 -20.16 -15.91 -15.67
C VAL A 828 -21.06 -15.31 -14.59
N MET A 829 -21.64 -14.15 -14.87
CA MET A 829 -22.59 -13.44 -14.01
C MET A 829 -24.04 -13.74 -14.42
N GLN A 830 -24.98 -13.49 -13.51
CA GLN A 830 -26.42 -13.78 -13.72
C GLN A 830 -27.08 -13.02 -14.89
N ASN A 831 -26.47 -11.96 -15.40
CA ASN A 831 -27.00 -11.13 -16.50
C ASN A 831 -26.35 -11.40 -17.87
N GLY A 832 -25.67 -12.54 -18.03
CA GLY A 832 -24.99 -12.91 -19.28
C GLY A 832 -23.65 -12.22 -19.49
N ILE A 833 -23.18 -11.41 -18.53
CA ILE A 833 -21.81 -10.89 -18.55
C ILE A 833 -20.85 -12.07 -18.32
N TYR A 834 -19.90 -12.24 -19.23
CA TYR A 834 -18.84 -13.23 -19.11
C TYR A 834 -17.50 -12.67 -19.54
N TRP A 835 -16.44 -13.28 -19.01
CA TRP A 835 -15.08 -13.05 -19.48
C TRP A 835 -14.20 -14.25 -19.20
N TRP A 836 -13.14 -14.38 -20.00
CA TRP A 836 -12.03 -15.28 -19.72
C TRP A 836 -10.90 -14.48 -19.12
N SER A 837 -10.33 -14.94 -18.01
CA SER A 837 -9.17 -14.26 -17.42
C SER A 837 -8.11 -15.24 -16.96
N THR A 838 -6.86 -14.87 -17.17
CA THR A 838 -5.71 -15.59 -16.63
C THR A 838 -5.30 -14.99 -15.30
N THR A 839 -5.49 -15.76 -14.22
CA THR A 839 -5.05 -15.36 -12.87
C THR A 839 -3.55 -15.50 -12.73
N ARG A 840 -2.87 -16.27 -13.59
CA ARG A 840 -1.40 -16.36 -13.67
C ARG A 840 -0.74 -15.09 -14.17
N ILE A 841 -1.50 -14.21 -14.81
CA ILE A 841 -1.04 -12.90 -15.24
C ILE A 841 -1.71 -11.87 -14.33
N PRO A 842 -0.98 -11.37 -13.33
CA PRO A 842 -1.57 -10.56 -12.27
C PRO A 842 -1.70 -9.12 -12.73
N LEU A 843 -2.43 -8.83 -13.81
CA LEU A 843 -2.79 -7.46 -14.19
C LEU A 843 -4.24 -7.18 -13.82
N ARG A 844 -4.48 -5.95 -13.38
CA ARG A 844 -5.82 -5.37 -13.31
C ARG A 844 -6.01 -4.42 -14.49
N MET A 845 -7.25 -4.23 -14.92
CA MET A 845 -7.56 -3.27 -15.99
C MET A 845 -7.23 -1.82 -15.55
N SER A 846 -7.30 -1.53 -14.26
CA SER A 846 -6.85 -0.27 -13.64
C SER A 846 -5.37 -0.01 -13.84
N ASP A 847 -4.57 -1.08 -13.94
CA ASP A 847 -3.13 -0.97 -14.15
C ASP A 847 -2.81 -0.53 -15.59
N LEU A 848 -3.80 -0.60 -16.49
CA LEU A 848 -3.66 -0.49 -17.95
C LEU A 848 -4.38 0.70 -18.56
N MET A 849 -5.18 1.44 -17.78
CA MET A 849 -5.97 2.56 -18.31
C MET A 849 -6.94 2.17 -19.43
N ILE A 850 -7.30 0.88 -19.60
CA ILE A 850 -8.10 0.41 -20.74
C ILE A 850 -9.55 0.97 -20.73
N MET A 851 -9.97 1.68 -19.68
CA MET A 851 -11.23 2.43 -19.72
C MET A 851 -11.03 3.85 -20.26
N ILE A 852 -11.09 3.94 -21.59
CA ILE A 852 -11.82 5.03 -22.26
C ILE A 852 -13.26 4.98 -21.75
N PRO A 853 -13.92 6.12 -21.46
CA PRO A 853 -15.13 6.17 -20.65
C PRO A 853 -16.25 5.35 -21.27
N TYR A 854 -16.52 4.18 -20.71
CA TYR A 854 -17.86 3.63 -20.78
C TYR A 854 -18.74 4.59 -19.97
N SER A 855 -19.40 5.48 -20.72
CA SER A 855 -20.51 6.36 -20.34
C SER A 855 -20.62 6.73 -18.84
N PRO A 856 -20.62 8.03 -18.48
CA PRO A 856 -20.94 8.48 -17.11
C PRO A 856 -22.33 8.03 -16.62
N VAL A 857 -23.12 7.37 -17.49
CA VAL A 857 -24.50 6.95 -17.28
C VAL A 857 -24.63 5.42 -17.12
N THR A 858 -23.62 4.62 -17.50
CA THR A 858 -23.67 3.17 -17.28
C THR A 858 -23.20 2.81 -15.88
N GLN A 859 -24.07 2.10 -15.18
CA GLN A 859 -23.98 1.62 -13.80
C GLN A 859 -22.85 0.58 -13.56
N MET A 860 -21.72 0.66 -14.27
CA MET A 860 -20.53 -0.07 -13.89
C MET A 860 -19.88 0.70 -12.74
N ARG A 861 -20.42 0.49 -11.54
CA ARG A 861 -20.00 1.04 -10.24
C ARG A 861 -18.52 0.72 -9.95
N ASN A 862 -17.53 1.25 -10.67
CA ASN A 862 -16.09 0.96 -10.54
C ASN A 862 -15.70 -0.54 -10.47
N GLY A 863 -16.67 -1.45 -10.60
CA GLY A 863 -16.58 -2.84 -10.22
C GLY A 863 -16.12 -3.72 -11.36
N LEU A 864 -16.04 -3.20 -12.59
CA LEU A 864 -15.54 -3.98 -13.70
C LEU A 864 -14.08 -4.37 -13.48
N ASP A 865 -13.23 -3.45 -13.02
CA ASP A 865 -11.86 -3.77 -12.63
C ASP A 865 -11.80 -4.75 -11.45
N HIS A 866 -12.77 -4.66 -10.52
CA HIS A 866 -12.88 -5.56 -9.37
C HIS A 866 -13.49 -6.94 -9.71
N TRP A 867 -14.28 -7.04 -10.78
CA TRP A 867 -14.85 -8.29 -11.28
C TRP A 867 -13.82 -9.04 -12.13
N LEU A 868 -13.04 -8.32 -12.94
CA LEU A 868 -12.03 -8.88 -13.82
C LEU A 868 -10.77 -9.28 -13.04
N ARG A 869 -10.79 -10.46 -12.41
CA ARG A 869 -9.64 -11.04 -11.70
C ARG A 869 -8.57 -11.52 -12.65
N GLY A 870 -7.41 -10.86 -12.65
CA GLY A 870 -6.38 -11.06 -13.67
C GLY A 870 -6.77 -10.38 -14.98
N PHE A 871 -5.94 -10.57 -16.00
CA PHE A 871 -6.17 -9.89 -17.27
C PHE A 871 -7.17 -10.64 -18.16
N PRO A 872 -8.26 -10.01 -18.63
CA PRO A 872 -9.21 -10.69 -19.49
C PRO A 872 -8.57 -11.03 -20.84
N LEU A 873 -8.57 -12.30 -21.22
CA LEU A 873 -8.19 -12.76 -22.56
C LEU A 873 -9.28 -12.49 -23.60
N ASP A 874 -10.53 -12.52 -23.15
CA ASP A 874 -11.72 -12.17 -23.92
C ASP A 874 -12.77 -11.60 -22.97
N TYR A 875 -13.16 -10.34 -23.19
CA TYR A 875 -14.26 -9.69 -22.47
C TYR A 875 -15.41 -9.40 -23.43
N LEU A 876 -16.53 -10.13 -23.28
CA LEU A 876 -17.75 -9.99 -24.09
C LEU A 876 -17.51 -9.98 -25.62
N GLY A 877 -16.41 -10.57 -26.11
CA GLY A 877 -16.00 -10.51 -27.51
C GLY A 877 -15.51 -9.13 -27.99
N MET A 878 -15.49 -8.11 -27.14
CA MET A 878 -15.13 -6.72 -27.49
C MET A 878 -13.62 -6.47 -27.41
N PHE A 879 -12.99 -6.99 -26.36
CA PHE A 879 -11.54 -6.90 -26.15
C PHE A 879 -10.97 -8.30 -26.20
N LYS A 880 -9.97 -8.51 -27.06
CA LYS A 880 -9.27 -9.79 -27.18
C LYS A 880 -7.78 -9.59 -27.05
N ILE A 881 -7.16 -10.39 -26.20
CA ILE A 881 -5.72 -10.41 -26.02
C ILE A 881 -5.13 -11.49 -26.90
N LYS A 882 -4.05 -11.14 -27.60
CA LYS A 882 -3.31 -12.04 -28.47
C LYS A 882 -1.81 -11.85 -28.26
N ASN A 883 -1.03 -12.85 -28.63
CA ASN A 883 0.42 -12.79 -28.73
C ASN A 883 1.12 -12.40 -27.42
N ILE A 884 0.91 -13.14 -26.33
CA ILE A 884 1.62 -12.87 -25.07
C ILE A 884 3.09 -13.30 -25.23
N ARG A 885 4.01 -12.35 -25.11
CA ARG A 885 5.46 -12.56 -25.26
C ARG A 885 6.15 -12.30 -23.94
N GLU A 886 6.89 -13.29 -23.42
CA GLU A 886 7.65 -13.18 -22.17
C GLU A 886 9.06 -12.60 -22.34
N HIS A 887 9.39 -12.18 -23.56
CA HIS A 887 10.65 -11.55 -23.89
C HIS A 887 10.35 -10.34 -24.77
N VAL A 888 11.15 -9.29 -24.59
CA VAL A 888 10.91 -7.95 -25.14
C VAL A 888 12.19 -7.42 -25.80
N PRO A 889 12.08 -6.49 -26.78
CA PRO A 889 13.20 -6.08 -27.62
C PRO A 889 14.32 -5.33 -26.87
N VAL A 890 15.48 -5.15 -27.53
CA VAL A 890 16.70 -4.52 -26.97
C VAL A 890 16.48 -3.10 -26.41
N ASN A 891 15.49 -2.35 -26.91
CA ASN A 891 15.18 -0.98 -26.47
C ASN A 891 14.05 -0.90 -25.42
N PHE A 892 13.68 -2.04 -24.83
CA PHE A 892 12.57 -2.13 -23.88
C PHE A 892 12.68 -1.16 -22.70
N ASP A 893 13.89 -0.92 -22.20
CA ASP A 893 14.14 -0.06 -21.03
C ASP A 893 13.85 1.41 -21.32
N ALA A 894 14.08 1.85 -22.56
CA ALA A 894 13.81 3.21 -23.00
C ALA A 894 12.30 3.52 -23.06
N LEU A 895 11.45 2.49 -23.21
CA LEU A 895 9.99 2.64 -23.18
C LEU A 895 9.47 3.04 -21.80
N PHE A 896 10.11 2.59 -20.71
CA PHE A 896 9.72 2.92 -19.32
C PHE A 896 10.29 4.26 -18.84
N SER A 897 10.22 5.27 -19.71
CA SER A 897 10.62 6.63 -19.43
C SER A 897 9.59 7.61 -19.99
N THR A 898 9.64 8.85 -19.48
CA THR A 898 8.85 9.98 -20.01
C THR A 898 9.36 10.45 -21.38
N ALA A 899 10.46 9.89 -21.88
CA ALA A 899 11.02 10.24 -23.17
C ALA A 899 10.11 9.76 -24.33
N PRO A 900 10.12 10.47 -25.47
CA PRO A 900 9.37 10.11 -26.67
C PRO A 900 10.01 8.96 -27.44
N VAL A 901 10.01 7.80 -26.81
CA VAL A 901 10.49 6.54 -27.37
C VAL A 901 9.26 5.74 -27.81
N PHE A 902 9.08 5.57 -29.12
CA PHE A 902 7.89 4.96 -29.73
C PHE A 902 8.17 3.69 -30.54
N GLN A 903 9.44 3.38 -30.81
CA GLN A 903 9.88 2.23 -31.60
C GLN A 903 10.19 1.01 -30.74
#